data_AF-A0A660SS90-F1
#
_entry.id   AF-A0A660SS90-F1
#
_cell.length_a   1.000
_cell.length_b   1.000
_cell.length_c   1.000
_cell.angle_alpha   90.00
_cell.angle_beta   90.00
_cell.angle_gamma   90.00
#
_symmetry.space_group_name_H-M   'P 1'
#
loop_
_entity.id
_entity.type
_entity.pdbx_description
1 polymer ?
#
loop_
_entity_poly.entity_id
_entity_poly.type
_entity_poly.pdbx_seq_one_letter_code
_entity_poly.pdbx_strand_id
1 'polypeptide(L)'
;MMKIFRNNSIFTGLLLLVTVTIITYGCGGSGESAAPDSNQIQSENPDTEAAVVIEKSSAEVKEINQASGSLEDYLDVPLEFFPLPSVDISVGGSALVASEKAVFWPGLDTITMEDLENLGEGTPIPIGTVLPLNGVIVNEDAQWHNLFEYQGDWNWFYHTVVDGVEGLTWGADLTGFDLPEEEFALLTWLYNRPERSEFFTAHNGNREIPEAVQTHLVENHIAFEKVNSKEYRLNMDYPDDLIALYQRAVQDRGETLFLTTDLYIHSLHLVFDRYLTDMEESRFFPELLKLTEAFRVNTAALQAGDDGSSPRYTETLELVKTYFDVASLLLAMAPEGIEDDRSGTVIYNEKNYAEISVSYPENVRAEVDLILGQAGFAESPNYKYKEDYSQFKPRGHYTKNPVLESYFRTMMWYGRIHFVMGRSVEENALLLTPVALMINRMATDDAALMDSWRELFDPITYLIGVSDDLNFDDIIPVMDLVNWDDFPGWVTDDENIFTYLEEAGKVLRGPLISGNSVFLAPSDDKLEPLPGYRLFGQRFTFDSFIHQLLSAPRMMTDKNSRDRVSGLDVMAVLGSERAYELLEPEFPMYDGRMKETVDSLRAFAAKSDGKVLDDTFYGNYLKLVGTLTSFEQGAGFYFTYKPAWNTKALLTSHAAWAELRHDTILYVKQVYAEKAGGDDMEPTYRTIPYRRPIHYIESNLSFFLTMESLLEDMMESLENHDLMPVEWKEKYTSLLDLTRGSRAIVEHEVSDEAINPDMNEFIIEVPKKLARIVIPPGSSPATYADNPDDLKMALVADVFTNGELGIVLEVATGIPYRMHVALVDGQGGRRIATAYTFSYYEFYNPMNERLNDDEWKEKVYAPDADLSEYLPAWAPEVF
;
A
#
# COMPACT_ATOMS: atom_id res chain seq x y z
N MET A 1 13.08 25.66 5.23
CA MET A 1 11.75 25.93 4.62
C MET A 1 11.85 27.02 3.55
N MET A 2 11.14 28.17 3.63
CA MET A 2 10.72 29.03 2.49
C MET A 2 11.79 29.60 1.51
N LYS A 3 13.09 29.39 1.74
CA LYS A 3 14.16 29.67 0.77
C LYS A 3 14.48 28.51 -0.19
N ILE A 4 14.25 27.26 0.23
CA ILE A 4 14.72 26.06 -0.47
C ILE A 4 13.79 25.73 -1.64
N PHE A 5 12.48 25.62 -1.38
CA PHE A 5 11.40 25.43 -2.37
C PHE A 5 11.25 26.56 -3.41
N ARG A 6 12.18 27.52 -3.45
CA ARG A 6 12.14 28.68 -4.36
C ARG A 6 13.17 28.63 -5.49
N ASN A 7 14.08 27.66 -5.46
CA ASN A 7 15.13 27.52 -6.49
C ASN A 7 14.72 26.62 -7.67
N ASN A 8 13.84 25.64 -7.48
CA ASN A 8 13.37 24.71 -8.53
C ASN A 8 12.34 25.35 -9.50
N SER A 9 12.46 26.65 -9.78
CA SER A 9 11.50 27.41 -10.61
C SER A 9 12.20 28.26 -11.68
N ILE A 10 13.38 27.83 -12.15
CA ILE A 10 14.18 28.54 -13.15
C ILE A 10 14.33 27.72 -14.44
N PHE A 11 13.21 27.27 -15.03
CA PHE A 11 13.20 26.70 -16.38
C PHE A 11 12.02 27.12 -17.29
N THR A 12 11.58 28.37 -17.18
CA THR A 12 10.73 29.03 -18.20
C THR A 12 11.19 30.47 -18.43
N GLY A 13 12.03 30.71 -19.44
CA GLY A 13 12.78 31.97 -19.50
C GLY A 13 13.46 32.38 -20.81
N LEU A 14 12.94 32.03 -21.99
CA LEU A 14 13.49 32.51 -23.28
C LEU A 14 12.49 33.29 -24.14
N LEU A 15 12.14 34.51 -23.71
CA LEU A 15 11.27 35.42 -24.47
C LEU A 15 12.09 36.40 -25.33
N LEU A 16 11.98 36.30 -26.66
CA LEU A 16 12.66 37.21 -27.59
C LEU A 16 11.94 38.57 -27.66
N LEU A 17 12.65 39.69 -27.47
CA LEU A 17 12.05 41.02 -27.63
C LEU A 17 11.79 41.40 -29.10
N VAL A 18 10.55 41.75 -29.43
CA VAL A 18 10.23 42.71 -30.50
C VAL A 18 9.12 43.66 -30.02
N THR A 19 9.45 44.95 -29.90
CA THR A 19 8.52 46.02 -29.48
C THR A 19 7.93 46.77 -30.66
N VAL A 20 6.59 46.83 -30.76
CA VAL A 20 5.88 47.90 -31.51
C VAL A 20 4.62 48.32 -30.74
N THR A 21 4.41 49.63 -30.59
CA THR A 21 3.29 50.25 -29.86
C THR A 21 2.01 50.31 -30.69
N ILE A 22 0.85 50.07 -30.06
CA ILE A 22 -0.48 50.27 -30.67
C ILE A 22 -0.76 51.76 -30.91
N ILE A 23 -1.22 52.11 -32.12
CA ILE A 23 -1.90 53.39 -32.41
C ILE A 23 -3.18 53.10 -33.23
N THR A 24 -4.27 53.75 -32.85
CA THR A 24 -5.65 53.54 -33.37
C THR A 24 -5.97 54.31 -34.64
N TYR A 25 -6.64 53.66 -35.61
CA TYR A 25 -7.65 54.18 -36.57
C TYR A 25 -8.29 52.96 -37.28
N GLY A 26 -9.47 52.99 -37.91
CA GLY A 26 -10.45 54.07 -38.04
C GLY A 26 -11.18 54.04 -39.41
N CYS A 27 -12.40 53.48 -39.45
CA CYS A 27 -13.42 53.61 -40.52
C CYS A 27 -13.11 53.17 -41.98
N GLY A 28 -13.56 51.95 -42.34
CA GLY A 28 -14.55 51.71 -43.42
C GLY A 28 -14.13 51.58 -44.90
N GLY A 29 -14.84 50.71 -45.66
CA GLY A 29 -15.11 50.94 -47.10
C GLY A 29 -15.06 49.74 -48.09
N SER A 30 -16.23 49.19 -48.43
CA SER A 30 -16.65 48.65 -49.77
C SER A 30 -16.00 47.41 -50.44
N GLY A 31 -16.81 46.69 -51.25
CA GLY A 31 -16.48 45.51 -52.07
C GLY A 31 -17.10 44.22 -51.50
N GLU A 32 -18.28 43.73 -51.92
CA GLU A 32 -18.66 43.10 -53.21
C GLU A 32 -17.84 41.86 -53.60
N SER A 33 -18.39 40.71 -54.02
CA SER A 33 -19.77 40.14 -53.89
C SER A 33 -19.81 38.71 -54.47
N ALA A 34 -20.36 37.71 -53.76
CA ALA A 34 -20.96 36.48 -54.34
C ALA A 34 -21.61 35.58 -53.27
N ALA A 35 -22.71 34.92 -53.61
CA ALA A 35 -23.32 33.77 -52.93
C ALA A 35 -23.77 32.75 -54.02
N PRO A 36 -24.11 31.48 -53.71
CA PRO A 36 -25.38 31.15 -53.06
C PRO A 36 -25.36 29.94 -52.09
N ASP A 37 -26.54 29.58 -51.60
CA ASP A 37 -26.88 28.58 -50.57
C ASP A 37 -26.46 27.12 -50.86
N SER A 38 -26.32 26.31 -49.79
CA SER A 38 -27.11 25.07 -49.62
C SER A 38 -27.15 24.58 -48.16
N ASN A 39 -28.12 23.72 -47.84
CA ASN A 39 -28.46 23.25 -46.49
C ASN A 39 -27.58 22.11 -45.95
N GLN A 40 -27.53 22.04 -44.61
CA GLN A 40 -27.49 20.83 -43.74
C GLN A 40 -26.42 19.75 -43.98
N ILE A 41 -25.69 19.45 -42.90
CA ILE A 41 -25.82 18.18 -42.14
C ILE A 41 -25.37 18.44 -40.69
N GLN A 42 -25.95 17.74 -39.71
CA GLN A 42 -25.49 17.73 -38.32
C GLN A 42 -24.44 16.63 -38.12
N SER A 43 -23.43 16.90 -37.29
CA SER A 43 -22.74 15.87 -36.51
C SER A 43 -22.42 16.48 -35.14
N GLU A 44 -23.07 15.97 -34.12
CA GLU A 44 -22.78 16.32 -32.72
C GLU A 44 -21.50 15.61 -32.28
N ASN A 45 -20.75 16.22 -31.36
CA ASN A 45 -19.76 15.53 -30.54
C ASN A 45 -19.59 16.32 -29.23
N PRO A 46 -20.19 15.84 -28.11
CA PRO A 46 -20.08 16.49 -26.82
C PRO A 46 -18.82 16.00 -26.05
N ASP A 47 -18.67 16.55 -24.85
CA ASP A 47 -17.93 16.00 -23.69
C ASP A 47 -16.43 15.71 -23.81
N THR A 48 -15.64 16.69 -23.38
CA THR A 48 -14.48 16.48 -22.47
C THR A 48 -14.40 17.66 -21.50
N GLU A 49 -15.10 17.60 -20.36
CA GLU A 49 -14.71 18.41 -19.20
C GLU A 49 -13.59 17.66 -18.45
N ALA A 50 -12.49 18.35 -18.18
CA ALA A 50 -11.32 17.75 -17.54
C ALA A 50 -11.47 17.69 -16.02
N ALA A 51 -10.84 16.70 -15.39
CA ALA A 51 -10.78 16.59 -13.94
C ALA A 51 -10.18 17.86 -13.33
N VAL A 52 -10.80 18.35 -12.25
CA VAL A 52 -10.26 19.44 -11.44
C VAL A 52 -9.63 18.80 -10.21
N VAL A 53 -8.30 18.72 -10.17
CA VAL A 53 -7.57 18.35 -8.95
C VAL A 53 -7.86 19.41 -7.89
N ILE A 54 -8.46 19.00 -6.77
CA ILE A 54 -8.89 19.93 -5.71
C ILE A 54 -7.90 19.88 -4.55
N GLU A 55 -6.84 20.69 -4.61
CA GLU A 55 -6.02 21.02 -3.45
C GLU A 55 -6.90 21.54 -2.31
N LYS A 56 -6.86 20.88 -1.14
CA LYS A 56 -7.73 21.20 0.02
C LYS A 56 -7.02 21.01 1.35
N SER A 57 -7.35 21.87 2.31
CA SER A 57 -6.89 21.76 3.70
C SER A 57 -7.63 20.67 4.47
N SER A 58 -7.09 20.25 5.62
CA SER A 58 -7.71 19.20 6.47
C SER A 58 -9.13 19.54 6.96
N ALA A 59 -9.49 20.84 7.04
CA ALA A 59 -10.86 21.27 7.32
C ALA A 59 -11.80 20.96 6.13
N GLU A 60 -11.36 21.26 4.91
CA GLU A 60 -12.13 21.04 3.68
C GLU A 60 -12.17 19.55 3.28
N VAL A 61 -11.21 18.75 3.73
CA VAL A 61 -11.25 17.27 3.69
C VAL A 61 -12.32 16.73 4.64
N LYS A 62 -12.40 17.26 5.87
CA LYS A 62 -13.50 16.91 6.80
C LYS A 62 -14.87 17.37 6.27
N GLU A 63 -14.96 18.47 5.51
CA GLU A 63 -16.19 18.86 4.79
C GLU A 63 -16.54 17.97 3.58
N ILE A 64 -15.57 17.38 2.86
CA ILE A 64 -15.85 16.38 1.79
C ILE A 64 -16.48 15.11 2.39
N ASN A 65 -15.96 14.67 3.54
CA ASN A 65 -16.33 13.41 4.15
C ASN A 65 -17.59 13.49 5.04
N GLN A 66 -18.25 14.65 5.12
CA GLN A 66 -19.49 14.79 5.88
C GLN A 66 -20.65 14.14 5.14
N ALA A 67 -21.27 13.16 5.82
CA ALA A 67 -22.53 12.54 5.39
C ALA A 67 -23.64 13.58 5.16
N SER A 68 -24.55 13.30 4.23
CA SER A 68 -25.71 14.15 3.97
C SER A 68 -26.63 14.25 5.20
N GLY A 69 -27.38 15.36 5.30
CA GLY A 69 -28.26 15.63 6.45
C GLY A 69 -29.42 14.65 6.66
N SER A 70 -29.62 13.65 5.79
CA SER A 70 -30.53 12.52 6.01
C SER A 70 -29.88 11.34 6.73
N LEU A 71 -28.55 11.23 6.73
CA LEU A 71 -27.82 10.22 7.51
C LEU A 71 -27.72 10.63 9.00
N GLU A 72 -27.73 11.93 9.30
CA GLU A 72 -27.81 12.46 10.67
C GLU A 72 -29.06 11.94 11.43
N ASP A 73 -30.20 11.78 10.74
CA ASP A 73 -31.46 11.24 11.31
C ASP A 73 -31.32 9.78 11.83
N TYR A 74 -30.27 9.05 11.43
CA TYR A 74 -30.06 7.66 11.84
C TYR A 74 -29.09 7.50 13.03
N LEU A 75 -28.30 8.52 13.40
CA LEU A 75 -27.18 8.37 14.34
C LEU A 75 -27.60 7.88 15.74
N ASP A 76 -28.75 8.33 16.24
CA ASP A 76 -29.31 7.95 17.54
C ASP A 76 -30.18 6.67 17.51
N VAL A 77 -30.20 5.91 16.40
CA VAL A 77 -30.93 4.64 16.33
C VAL A 77 -30.31 3.60 17.28
N PRO A 78 -31.09 2.97 18.18
CA PRO A 78 -30.58 1.93 19.06
C PRO A 78 -30.27 0.65 18.27
N LEU A 79 -29.13 0.02 18.58
CA LEU A 79 -28.79 -1.31 18.10
C LEU A 79 -29.37 -2.35 19.06
N GLU A 80 -30.44 -3.02 18.62
CA GLU A 80 -31.06 -4.16 19.30
C GLU A 80 -31.15 -5.33 18.32
N PHE A 81 -30.70 -6.51 18.74
CA PHE A 81 -30.78 -7.74 17.96
C PHE A 81 -32.13 -8.44 18.15
N PHE A 82 -32.79 -8.77 17.04
CA PHE A 82 -34.05 -9.50 17.02
C PHE A 82 -33.83 -10.95 16.54
N PRO A 83 -34.57 -11.92 17.10
CA PRO A 83 -34.53 -13.30 16.62
C PRO A 83 -35.11 -13.41 15.21
N LEU A 84 -34.67 -14.44 14.47
CA LEU A 84 -35.24 -14.77 13.17
C LEU A 84 -36.72 -15.17 13.30
N PRO A 85 -37.56 -14.94 12.28
CA PRO A 85 -38.96 -15.37 12.31
C PRO A 85 -39.08 -16.89 12.44
N SER A 86 -39.84 -17.35 13.45
CA SER A 86 -40.13 -18.76 13.67
C SER A 86 -40.92 -19.37 12.50
N VAL A 87 -40.48 -20.54 12.03
CA VAL A 87 -41.15 -21.35 11.01
C VAL A 87 -41.94 -22.49 11.65
N ASP A 88 -43.12 -22.81 11.10
CA ASP A 88 -43.93 -23.95 11.56
C ASP A 88 -43.44 -25.24 10.86
N ILE A 89 -42.94 -26.21 11.64
CA ILE A 89 -42.37 -27.45 11.11
C ILE A 89 -43.19 -28.64 11.57
N SER A 90 -43.75 -29.36 10.59
CA SER A 90 -44.53 -30.57 10.82
C SER A 90 -43.66 -31.74 11.29
N VAL A 91 -44.26 -32.66 12.06
CA VAL A 91 -43.59 -33.91 12.49
C VAL A 91 -43.52 -34.90 11.32
N GLY A 92 -42.53 -34.72 10.46
CA GLY A 92 -42.24 -35.50 9.25
C GLY A 92 -40.94 -35.02 8.60
N GLY A 93 -40.67 -35.43 7.36
CA GLY A 93 -39.66 -34.75 6.55
C GLY A 93 -40.15 -33.34 6.16
N SER A 94 -39.26 -32.44 5.74
CA SER A 94 -39.64 -31.07 5.34
C SER A 94 -38.66 -30.48 4.32
N ALA A 95 -39.11 -29.51 3.52
CA ALA A 95 -38.24 -28.72 2.64
C ALA A 95 -38.81 -27.32 2.36
N LEU A 96 -37.94 -26.41 1.93
CA LEU A 96 -38.26 -25.02 1.62
C LEU A 96 -38.57 -24.82 0.13
N VAL A 97 -39.61 -24.04 -0.19
CA VAL A 97 -39.89 -23.58 -1.56
C VAL A 97 -38.89 -22.51 -2.00
N ALA A 98 -38.15 -22.79 -3.07
CA ALA A 98 -37.02 -21.98 -3.55
C ALA A 98 -37.08 -21.69 -5.06
N SER A 99 -38.29 -21.57 -5.63
CA SER A 99 -38.51 -21.27 -7.04
C SER A 99 -39.92 -20.74 -7.29
N GLU A 100 -40.07 -19.76 -8.17
CA GLU A 100 -41.37 -19.19 -8.58
C GLU A 100 -42.26 -20.20 -9.34
N LYS A 101 -41.68 -21.32 -9.79
CA LYS A 101 -42.39 -22.40 -10.50
C LYS A 101 -43.00 -23.45 -9.56
N ALA A 102 -42.75 -23.37 -8.26
CA ALA A 102 -43.29 -24.31 -7.28
C ALA A 102 -44.82 -24.29 -7.29
N VAL A 103 -45.41 -25.46 -7.51
CA VAL A 103 -46.86 -25.62 -7.60
C VAL A 103 -47.33 -26.87 -6.84
N PHE A 104 -48.50 -26.74 -6.24
CA PHE A 104 -49.19 -27.78 -5.48
C PHE A 104 -50.40 -28.31 -6.26
N TRP A 105 -50.55 -29.64 -6.33
CA TRP A 105 -51.69 -30.32 -6.95
C TRP A 105 -52.61 -30.91 -5.86
N PRO A 106 -53.64 -30.17 -5.39
CA PRO A 106 -54.50 -30.60 -4.29
C PRO A 106 -55.31 -31.85 -4.66
N GLY A 107 -55.31 -32.85 -3.77
CA GLY A 107 -56.01 -34.12 -3.96
C GLY A 107 -55.37 -35.08 -4.96
N LEU A 108 -54.16 -34.79 -5.46
CA LEU A 108 -53.37 -35.72 -6.26
C LEU A 108 -52.57 -36.64 -5.31
N ASP A 109 -52.75 -37.96 -5.46
CA ASP A 109 -52.19 -38.99 -4.57
C ASP A 109 -51.09 -39.84 -5.24
N THR A 110 -50.97 -39.78 -6.57
CA THR A 110 -49.93 -40.48 -7.33
C THR A 110 -49.76 -39.85 -8.70
N ILE A 111 -48.65 -40.14 -9.38
CA ILE A 111 -48.37 -39.68 -10.74
C ILE A 111 -47.44 -40.68 -11.47
N THR A 112 -47.72 -40.95 -12.73
CA THR A 112 -46.91 -41.81 -13.61
C THR A 112 -46.35 -41.02 -14.80
N MET A 113 -45.43 -41.64 -15.57
CA MET A 113 -44.89 -41.01 -16.79
C MET A 113 -45.95 -40.69 -17.85
N GLU A 114 -47.07 -41.43 -17.93
CA GLU A 114 -48.18 -41.13 -18.86
C GLU A 114 -49.05 -39.94 -18.38
N ASP A 115 -49.09 -39.68 -17.07
CA ASP A 115 -49.85 -38.58 -16.49
C ASP A 115 -49.18 -37.21 -16.71
N LEU A 116 -47.84 -37.17 -16.84
CA LEU A 116 -47.06 -35.94 -17.01
C LEU A 116 -47.51 -35.10 -18.23
N GLU A 117 -47.90 -35.73 -19.34
CA GLU A 117 -48.40 -35.04 -20.54
C GLU A 117 -49.77 -34.36 -20.31
N ASN A 118 -50.50 -34.76 -19.26
CA ASN A 118 -51.87 -34.34 -18.97
C ASN A 118 -52.00 -33.63 -17.61
N LEU A 119 -50.89 -33.40 -16.91
CA LEU A 119 -50.85 -32.75 -15.60
C LEU A 119 -51.28 -31.28 -15.73
N GLY A 120 -52.42 -30.94 -15.13
CA GLY A 120 -52.99 -29.60 -15.19
C GLY A 120 -52.19 -28.54 -14.41
N GLU A 121 -52.56 -27.27 -14.57
CA GLU A 121 -52.00 -26.17 -13.81
C GLU A 121 -52.22 -26.40 -12.29
N GLY A 122 -51.12 -26.46 -11.54
CA GLY A 122 -51.14 -26.53 -10.08
C GLY A 122 -51.30 -25.14 -9.45
N THR A 123 -51.56 -25.11 -8.14
CA THR A 123 -51.67 -23.87 -7.36
C THR A 123 -50.27 -23.37 -6.98
N PRO A 124 -49.84 -22.15 -7.35
CA PRO A 124 -48.51 -21.64 -6.98
C PRO A 124 -48.30 -21.59 -5.48
N ILE A 125 -47.11 -22.01 -5.02
CA ILE A 125 -46.70 -21.96 -3.62
C ILE A 125 -45.72 -20.78 -3.45
N PRO A 126 -45.90 -19.90 -2.44
CA PRO A 126 -44.95 -18.79 -2.23
C PRO A 126 -43.54 -19.29 -1.89
N ILE A 127 -42.53 -18.58 -2.40
CA ILE A 127 -41.12 -18.76 -2.01
C ILE A 127 -40.95 -18.55 -0.50
N GLY A 128 -40.01 -19.27 0.10
CA GLY A 128 -39.73 -19.23 1.54
C GLY A 128 -40.77 -19.96 2.40
N THR A 129 -41.77 -20.61 1.80
CA THR A 129 -42.70 -21.51 2.50
C THR A 129 -42.01 -22.82 2.84
N VAL A 130 -42.03 -23.24 4.11
CA VAL A 130 -41.62 -24.59 4.52
C VAL A 130 -42.80 -25.55 4.32
N LEU A 131 -42.53 -26.72 3.72
CA LEU A 131 -43.53 -27.72 3.35
C LEU A 131 -43.28 -29.06 4.05
N PRO A 132 -44.32 -29.71 4.61
CA PRO A 132 -44.27 -31.11 5.02
C PRO A 132 -43.95 -32.02 3.83
N LEU A 133 -43.04 -32.98 4.00
CA LEU A 133 -42.77 -34.05 3.03
C LEU A 133 -43.23 -35.39 3.61
N ASN A 134 -44.46 -35.77 3.28
CA ASN A 134 -45.16 -36.95 3.83
C ASN A 134 -44.87 -38.25 3.05
N GLY A 135 -44.01 -38.20 2.05
CA GLY A 135 -43.63 -39.32 1.19
C GLY A 135 -43.09 -38.85 -0.15
N VAL A 136 -42.49 -39.77 -0.90
CA VAL A 136 -41.91 -39.52 -2.22
C VAL A 136 -42.49 -40.50 -3.24
N ILE A 137 -42.92 -40.00 -4.40
CA ILE A 137 -43.31 -40.84 -5.53
C ILE A 137 -42.02 -41.31 -6.23
N VAL A 138 -41.85 -42.63 -6.31
CA VAL A 138 -40.67 -43.28 -6.89
C VAL A 138 -41.02 -43.79 -8.28
N ASN A 139 -40.29 -43.36 -9.31
CA ASN A 139 -40.51 -43.81 -10.67
C ASN A 139 -39.78 -45.14 -10.93
N GLU A 140 -40.44 -46.28 -10.69
CA GLU A 140 -39.84 -47.62 -10.82
C GLU A 140 -39.39 -47.97 -12.25
N ASP A 141 -39.91 -47.28 -13.27
CA ASP A 141 -39.56 -47.48 -14.69
C ASP A 141 -38.45 -46.52 -15.21
N ALA A 142 -37.86 -45.68 -14.36
CA ALA A 142 -36.86 -44.69 -14.77
C ALA A 142 -35.49 -45.30 -15.14
N GLN A 143 -34.79 -44.69 -16.10
CA GLN A 143 -33.39 -45.04 -16.39
C GLN A 143 -32.36 -44.43 -15.42
N TRP A 144 -32.75 -43.40 -14.64
CA TRP A 144 -31.85 -42.66 -13.75
C TRP A 144 -32.48 -42.49 -12.37
N HIS A 145 -31.91 -43.15 -11.36
CA HIS A 145 -32.16 -42.95 -9.92
C HIS A 145 -33.64 -42.89 -9.47
N ASN A 146 -34.55 -43.55 -10.20
CA ASN A 146 -36.00 -43.54 -9.97
C ASN A 146 -36.64 -42.13 -10.00
N LEU A 147 -36.04 -41.21 -10.76
CA LEU A 147 -36.47 -39.83 -10.94
C LEU A 147 -37.52 -39.73 -12.06
N PHE A 148 -38.33 -38.67 -12.03
CA PHE A 148 -39.12 -38.21 -13.18
C PHE A 148 -38.32 -37.16 -13.95
N GLU A 149 -38.56 -37.08 -15.27
CA GLU A 149 -38.16 -35.93 -16.09
C GLU A 149 -39.39 -35.03 -16.26
N TYR A 150 -39.39 -33.84 -15.66
CA TYR A 150 -40.52 -32.92 -15.73
C TYR A 150 -40.04 -31.48 -15.92
N GLN A 151 -40.62 -30.79 -16.90
CA GLN A 151 -40.25 -29.42 -17.34
C GLN A 151 -38.78 -29.24 -17.80
N GLY A 152 -38.02 -30.33 -17.99
CA GLY A 152 -36.59 -30.32 -18.34
C GLY A 152 -35.64 -30.61 -17.16
N ASP A 153 -36.18 -30.84 -15.97
CA ASP A 153 -35.44 -31.13 -14.75
C ASP A 153 -35.69 -32.57 -14.27
N TRP A 154 -34.73 -33.13 -13.53
CA TRP A 154 -34.79 -34.48 -12.98
C TRP A 154 -34.93 -34.44 -11.46
N ASN A 155 -36.07 -34.92 -10.92
CA ASN A 155 -36.35 -34.95 -9.48
C ASN A 155 -37.48 -35.95 -9.14
N TRP A 156 -38.00 -35.91 -7.93
CA TRP A 156 -39.20 -36.65 -7.51
C TRP A 156 -40.41 -35.72 -7.30
N PHE A 157 -41.61 -36.30 -7.37
CA PHE A 157 -42.80 -35.67 -6.78
C PHE A 157 -42.92 -36.08 -5.31
N TYR A 158 -43.26 -35.13 -4.45
CA TYR A 158 -43.40 -35.36 -3.01
C TYR A 158 -44.84 -35.17 -2.56
N HIS A 159 -45.32 -36.05 -1.68
CA HIS A 159 -46.57 -35.83 -0.95
C HIS A 159 -46.38 -34.69 0.04
N THR A 160 -47.28 -33.72 0.04
CA THR A 160 -47.22 -32.55 0.92
C THR A 160 -48.62 -32.12 1.38
N VAL A 161 -48.67 -31.18 2.33
CA VAL A 161 -49.90 -30.58 2.84
C VAL A 161 -49.77 -29.07 2.77
N VAL A 162 -50.69 -28.42 2.06
CA VAL A 162 -50.80 -26.95 1.96
C VAL A 162 -52.18 -26.54 2.45
N ASP A 163 -52.27 -25.57 3.36
CA ASP A 163 -53.50 -25.10 4.00
C ASP A 163 -54.42 -26.21 4.57
N GLY A 164 -53.82 -27.34 4.98
CA GLY A 164 -54.55 -28.51 5.50
C GLY A 164 -55.16 -29.43 4.42
N VAL A 165 -54.78 -29.26 3.15
CA VAL A 165 -55.15 -30.12 2.02
C VAL A 165 -53.95 -30.97 1.61
N GLU A 166 -54.14 -32.29 1.47
CA GLU A 166 -53.12 -33.23 0.97
C GLU A 166 -53.01 -33.18 -0.57
N GLY A 167 -51.81 -33.40 -1.11
CA GLY A 167 -51.55 -33.43 -2.55
C GLY A 167 -50.07 -33.65 -2.90
N LEU A 168 -49.68 -33.40 -4.15
CA LEU A 168 -48.28 -33.47 -4.61
C LEU A 168 -47.65 -32.09 -4.86
N THR A 169 -46.32 -32.02 -4.73
CA THR A 169 -45.45 -30.91 -5.18
C THR A 169 -44.23 -31.45 -5.93
N TRP A 170 -43.52 -30.62 -6.70
CA TRP A 170 -42.37 -31.01 -7.52
C TRP A 170 -41.03 -30.66 -6.86
N GLY A 171 -40.15 -31.66 -6.72
CA GLY A 171 -38.93 -31.54 -5.91
C GLY A 171 -37.81 -30.67 -6.49
N ALA A 172 -37.80 -30.38 -7.79
CA ALA A 172 -36.76 -29.52 -8.40
C ALA A 172 -36.88 -28.05 -7.98
N ASP A 173 -38.02 -27.66 -7.40
CA ASP A 173 -38.31 -26.33 -6.89
C ASP A 173 -38.11 -26.20 -5.37
N LEU A 174 -37.61 -27.26 -4.71
CA LEU A 174 -37.42 -27.35 -3.27
C LEU A 174 -35.93 -27.39 -2.89
N THR A 175 -35.61 -26.96 -1.67
CA THR A 175 -34.26 -26.98 -1.09
C THR A 175 -34.30 -27.16 0.43
N GLY A 176 -33.14 -27.35 1.07
CA GLY A 176 -33.04 -27.47 2.52
C GLY A 176 -33.86 -28.62 3.07
N PHE A 177 -33.60 -29.84 2.60
CA PHE A 177 -34.35 -31.02 3.03
C PHE A 177 -33.96 -31.45 4.45
N ASP A 178 -34.96 -31.68 5.30
CA ASP A 178 -34.85 -32.22 6.66
C ASP A 178 -33.89 -31.47 7.61
N LEU A 179 -33.75 -30.15 7.44
CA LEU A 179 -32.92 -29.28 8.28
C LEU A 179 -33.51 -29.05 9.69
N PRO A 180 -32.69 -28.64 10.69
CA PRO A 180 -33.15 -28.10 11.97
C PRO A 180 -34.04 -26.86 11.84
N GLU A 181 -34.83 -26.57 12.88
CA GLU A 181 -35.75 -25.41 12.93
C GLU A 181 -35.02 -24.07 12.76
N GLU A 182 -33.84 -23.93 13.36
CA GLU A 182 -32.99 -22.73 13.30
C GLU A 182 -32.44 -22.52 11.87
N GLU A 183 -32.02 -23.60 11.20
CA GLU A 183 -31.55 -23.55 9.80
C GLU A 183 -32.69 -23.26 8.81
N PHE A 184 -33.90 -23.79 9.03
CA PHE A 184 -35.07 -23.41 8.24
C PHE A 184 -35.48 -21.95 8.47
N ALA A 185 -35.45 -21.45 9.71
CA ALA A 185 -35.75 -20.04 10.01
C ALA A 185 -34.78 -19.10 9.29
N LEU A 186 -33.49 -19.45 9.28
CA LEU A 186 -32.43 -18.75 8.56
C LEU A 186 -32.63 -18.80 7.04
N LEU A 187 -32.92 -19.97 6.47
CA LEU A 187 -33.11 -20.11 5.03
C LEU A 187 -34.39 -19.40 4.54
N THR A 188 -35.50 -19.51 5.28
CA THR A 188 -36.72 -18.72 5.05
C THR A 188 -36.43 -17.22 5.14
N TRP A 189 -35.64 -16.77 6.11
CA TRP A 189 -35.23 -15.36 6.20
C TRP A 189 -34.40 -14.91 4.99
N LEU A 190 -33.42 -15.69 4.54
CA LEU A 190 -32.61 -15.33 3.36
C LEU A 190 -33.44 -15.20 2.08
N TYR A 191 -34.49 -16.02 1.91
CA TYR A 191 -35.43 -15.92 0.79
C TYR A 191 -36.46 -14.77 0.93
N ASN A 192 -36.90 -14.44 2.16
CA ASN A 192 -38.01 -13.51 2.39
C ASN A 192 -37.62 -12.14 3.01
N ARG A 193 -36.34 -11.90 3.29
CA ARG A 193 -35.87 -10.64 3.91
C ARG A 193 -36.24 -9.41 3.06
N PRO A 194 -36.65 -8.30 3.70
CA PRO A 194 -36.91 -7.05 2.99
C PRO A 194 -35.62 -6.47 2.41
N GLU A 195 -35.75 -5.66 1.36
CA GLU A 195 -34.66 -4.89 0.75
C GLU A 195 -34.05 -3.88 1.71
N ARG A 196 -34.91 -3.20 2.48
CA ARG A 196 -34.54 -2.31 3.59
C ARG A 196 -35.04 -2.92 4.90
N SER A 197 -34.15 -3.27 5.82
CA SER A 197 -34.53 -3.86 7.11
C SER A 197 -34.86 -2.81 8.18
N GLU A 198 -35.89 -3.09 8.98
CA GLU A 198 -36.30 -2.28 10.13
C GLU A 198 -35.64 -2.71 11.45
N PHE A 199 -34.89 -3.83 11.47
CA PHE A 199 -34.26 -4.38 12.67
C PHE A 199 -32.95 -5.12 12.35
N PHE A 200 -32.03 -5.19 13.33
CA PHE A 200 -30.83 -6.01 13.21
C PHE A 200 -31.16 -7.47 13.54
N THR A 201 -30.54 -8.40 12.83
CA THR A 201 -30.58 -9.85 13.13
C THR A 201 -29.23 -10.31 13.64
N ALA A 202 -29.20 -11.32 14.51
CA ALA A 202 -27.96 -11.89 15.04
C ALA A 202 -27.16 -12.73 14.02
N HIS A 203 -27.44 -12.57 12.72
CA HIS A 203 -26.88 -13.35 11.63
C HIS A 203 -26.42 -12.42 10.51
N ASN A 204 -25.29 -12.74 9.88
CA ASN A 204 -24.89 -12.17 8.59
C ASN A 204 -24.60 -13.33 7.61
N GLY A 205 -25.35 -13.39 6.51
CA GLY A 205 -25.38 -14.60 5.67
C GLY A 205 -25.82 -15.84 6.45
N ASN A 206 -25.16 -16.96 6.20
CA ASN A 206 -25.39 -18.23 6.91
C ASN A 206 -24.68 -18.27 8.28
N ARG A 207 -24.02 -17.19 8.72
CA ARG A 207 -23.23 -17.14 9.95
C ARG A 207 -23.97 -16.41 11.08
N GLU A 208 -24.09 -17.07 12.23
CA GLU A 208 -24.44 -16.41 13.49
C GLU A 208 -23.27 -15.54 14.01
N ILE A 209 -23.60 -14.35 14.50
CA ILE A 209 -22.67 -13.39 15.12
C ILE A 209 -22.54 -13.78 16.61
N PRO A 210 -21.35 -14.08 17.15
CA PRO A 210 -21.20 -14.51 18.54
C PRO A 210 -21.72 -13.48 19.56
N GLU A 211 -22.31 -13.92 20.68
CA GLU A 211 -22.88 -13.03 21.73
C GLU A 211 -21.88 -11.97 22.24
N ALA A 212 -20.59 -12.31 22.32
CA ALA A 212 -19.53 -11.36 22.68
C ALA A 212 -19.35 -10.26 21.60
N VAL A 213 -19.43 -10.62 20.32
CA VAL A 213 -19.36 -9.67 19.20
C VAL A 213 -20.63 -8.82 19.13
N GLN A 214 -21.81 -9.43 19.35
CA GLN A 214 -23.08 -8.70 19.49
C GLN A 214 -23.01 -7.64 20.60
N THR A 215 -22.42 -7.98 21.76
CA THR A 215 -22.25 -7.05 22.88
C THR A 215 -21.39 -5.85 22.48
N HIS A 216 -20.23 -6.08 21.85
CA HIS A 216 -19.37 -5.00 21.37
C HIS A 216 -20.06 -4.15 20.29
N LEU A 217 -20.84 -4.74 19.38
CA LEU A 217 -21.63 -4.00 18.38
C LEU A 217 -22.65 -3.05 19.05
N VAL A 218 -23.38 -3.50 20.09
CA VAL A 218 -24.34 -2.66 20.84
C VAL A 218 -23.65 -1.45 21.48
N GLU A 219 -22.44 -1.63 22.01
CA GLU A 219 -21.69 -0.55 22.67
C GLU A 219 -21.01 0.40 21.66
N ASN A 220 -20.43 -0.14 20.58
CA ASN A 220 -19.44 0.53 19.74
C ASN A 220 -19.82 0.68 18.26
N HIS A 221 -20.95 0.12 17.82
CA HIS A 221 -21.42 0.04 16.42
C HIS A 221 -20.48 -0.73 15.45
N ILE A 222 -19.24 -1.00 15.85
CA ILE A 222 -18.30 -1.94 15.22
C ILE A 222 -17.78 -2.94 16.26
N ALA A 223 -17.27 -4.08 15.81
CA ALA A 223 -16.56 -5.05 16.66
C ALA A 223 -15.46 -5.78 15.87
N PHE A 224 -14.31 -6.03 16.48
CA PHE A 224 -13.21 -6.78 15.88
C PHE A 224 -13.18 -8.24 16.33
N GLU A 225 -12.67 -9.11 15.47
CA GLU A 225 -12.56 -10.55 15.67
C GLU A 225 -11.23 -11.05 15.07
N LYS A 226 -10.44 -11.79 15.85
CA LYS A 226 -9.21 -12.42 15.36
C LYS A 226 -9.55 -13.53 14.36
N VAL A 227 -8.97 -13.44 13.16
CA VAL A 227 -9.04 -14.49 12.14
C VAL A 227 -7.95 -15.54 12.38
N ASN A 228 -8.28 -16.82 12.21
CA ASN A 228 -7.29 -17.90 12.18
C ASN A 228 -6.78 -18.13 10.75
N SER A 229 -5.47 -18.34 10.56
CA SER A 229 -4.87 -18.60 9.24
C SER A 229 -5.41 -19.84 8.51
N LYS A 230 -6.15 -20.72 9.21
CA LYS A 230 -6.87 -21.88 8.64
C LYS A 230 -8.25 -21.54 8.07
N GLU A 231 -8.73 -20.31 8.23
CA GLU A 231 -10.02 -19.86 7.67
C GLU A 231 -9.96 -19.54 6.17
N TYR A 232 -8.78 -19.48 5.58
CA TYR A 232 -8.59 -19.18 4.16
C TYR A 232 -7.37 -19.94 3.62
N ARG A 233 -7.00 -19.65 2.37
CA ARG A 233 -5.86 -20.25 1.67
C ARG A 233 -5.22 -19.19 0.79
N LEU A 234 -3.92 -19.30 0.59
CA LEU A 234 -3.14 -18.39 -0.25
C LEU A 234 -2.63 -19.16 -1.48
N ASN A 235 -2.88 -18.62 -2.68
CA ASN A 235 -2.42 -19.11 -3.98
C ASN A 235 -2.75 -18.06 -5.06
N MET A 236 -2.52 -18.34 -6.35
CA MET A 236 -2.75 -17.35 -7.42
C MET A 236 -4.21 -16.87 -7.57
N ASP A 237 -5.24 -17.62 -7.17
CA ASP A 237 -6.62 -17.10 -7.17
C ASP A 237 -6.93 -16.28 -5.90
N TYR A 238 -6.12 -16.43 -4.85
CA TYR A 238 -6.24 -15.81 -3.53
C TYR A 238 -4.86 -15.24 -3.10
N PRO A 239 -4.35 -14.18 -3.76
CA PRO A 239 -2.93 -13.82 -3.76
C PRO A 239 -2.48 -12.88 -2.62
N ASP A 240 -3.27 -12.82 -1.56
CA ASP A 240 -3.09 -12.03 -0.33
C ASP A 240 -4.17 -12.46 0.69
N ASP A 241 -3.90 -12.37 1.99
CA ASP A 241 -4.82 -12.63 3.10
C ASP A 241 -6.10 -11.78 3.05
N LEU A 242 -5.97 -10.47 2.84
CA LEU A 242 -7.10 -9.54 2.89
C LEU A 242 -8.05 -9.76 1.70
N ILE A 243 -7.48 -9.92 0.51
CA ILE A 243 -8.17 -10.33 -0.72
C ILE A 243 -8.79 -11.73 -0.55
N ALA A 244 -8.08 -12.69 0.05
CA ALA A 244 -8.60 -14.05 0.26
C ALA A 244 -9.81 -14.08 1.21
N LEU A 245 -9.77 -13.30 2.29
CA LEU A 245 -10.84 -13.19 3.27
C LEU A 245 -12.09 -12.53 2.68
N TYR A 246 -11.93 -11.45 1.93
CA TYR A 246 -13.05 -10.84 1.20
C TYR A 246 -13.60 -11.76 0.10
N GLN A 247 -12.76 -12.45 -0.68
CA GLN A 247 -13.23 -13.43 -1.66
C GLN A 247 -13.98 -14.61 -1.01
N ARG A 248 -13.57 -15.05 0.18
CA ARG A 248 -14.29 -16.09 0.93
C ARG A 248 -15.67 -15.61 1.36
N ALA A 249 -15.80 -14.40 1.89
CA ALA A 249 -17.08 -13.82 2.30
C ALA A 249 -18.06 -13.67 1.10
N VAL A 250 -17.55 -13.32 -0.09
CA VAL A 250 -18.35 -13.26 -1.34
C VAL A 250 -18.98 -14.62 -1.74
N GLN A 251 -18.46 -15.75 -1.25
CA GLN A 251 -19.06 -17.08 -1.51
C GLN A 251 -20.42 -17.24 -0.82
N ASP A 252 -20.63 -16.58 0.32
CA ASP A 252 -21.94 -16.53 0.96
C ASP A 252 -22.79 -15.42 0.33
N ARG A 253 -23.73 -15.82 -0.53
CA ARG A 253 -24.68 -14.90 -1.18
C ARG A 253 -25.58 -14.15 -0.19
N GLY A 254 -25.67 -14.65 1.04
CA GLY A 254 -26.48 -14.07 2.11
C GLY A 254 -25.76 -12.95 2.84
N GLU A 255 -24.43 -13.00 2.87
CA GLU A 255 -23.57 -12.14 3.66
C GLU A 255 -23.56 -10.69 3.12
N THR A 256 -23.86 -9.76 4.01
CA THR A 256 -23.70 -8.32 3.77
C THR A 256 -22.22 -8.00 3.92
N LEU A 257 -21.66 -7.28 2.96
CA LEU A 257 -20.23 -6.95 2.93
C LEU A 257 -20.06 -5.44 3.04
N PHE A 258 -19.03 -5.03 3.77
CA PHE A 258 -18.56 -3.66 3.86
C PHE A 258 -17.10 -3.66 3.39
N LEU A 259 -16.82 -3.05 2.23
CA LEU A 259 -15.44 -2.93 1.72
C LEU A 259 -14.77 -1.75 2.40
N THR A 260 -13.77 -2.05 3.23
CA THR A 260 -12.96 -1.04 3.90
C THR A 260 -12.01 -0.33 2.94
N THR A 261 -11.54 0.85 3.34
CA THR A 261 -10.44 1.55 2.66
C THR A 261 -9.15 0.72 2.66
N ASP A 262 -8.96 -0.13 3.69
CA ASP A 262 -7.84 -1.06 3.89
C ASP A 262 -7.60 -1.92 2.63
N LEU A 263 -8.65 -2.49 2.05
CA LEU A 263 -8.56 -3.36 0.87
C LEU A 263 -7.98 -2.64 -0.35
N TYR A 264 -8.28 -1.35 -0.52
CA TYR A 264 -7.81 -0.56 -1.66
C TYR A 264 -6.38 -0.06 -1.46
N ILE A 265 -6.03 0.43 -0.26
CA ILE A 265 -4.67 0.92 0.01
C ILE A 265 -3.66 -0.23 0.10
N HIS A 266 -4.04 -1.38 0.68
CA HIS A 266 -3.21 -2.58 0.64
C HIS A 266 -2.96 -3.05 -0.80
N SER A 267 -3.99 -3.03 -1.65
CA SER A 267 -3.82 -3.38 -3.07
C SER A 267 -2.96 -2.39 -3.85
N LEU A 268 -2.92 -1.11 -3.45
CA LEU A 268 -2.01 -0.11 -4.01
C LEU A 268 -0.56 -0.41 -3.62
N HIS A 269 -0.31 -0.70 -2.33
CA HIS A 269 0.98 -1.20 -1.83
C HIS A 269 1.44 -2.44 -2.61
N LEU A 270 0.60 -3.48 -2.73
CA LEU A 270 0.96 -4.71 -3.44
C LEU A 270 1.32 -4.47 -4.90
N VAL A 271 0.59 -3.59 -5.61
CA VAL A 271 0.96 -3.23 -6.99
C VAL A 271 2.28 -2.46 -7.02
N PHE A 272 2.54 -1.59 -6.05
CA PHE A 272 3.76 -0.78 -5.95
C PHE A 272 5.02 -1.58 -5.59
N ASP A 273 5.03 -2.43 -4.54
CA ASP A 273 6.14 -3.36 -4.23
C ASP A 273 6.52 -4.18 -5.46
N ARG A 274 5.51 -4.77 -6.10
CA ARG A 274 5.71 -5.74 -7.17
C ARG A 274 6.18 -5.07 -8.47
N TYR A 275 5.76 -3.83 -8.73
CA TYR A 275 6.30 -2.99 -9.80
C TYR A 275 7.73 -2.53 -9.50
N LEU A 276 8.01 -2.08 -8.27
CA LEU A 276 9.34 -1.60 -7.88
C LEU A 276 10.37 -2.75 -7.91
N THR A 277 10.01 -3.93 -7.39
CA THR A 277 10.79 -5.18 -7.49
C THR A 277 11.20 -5.47 -8.94
N ASP A 278 10.24 -5.43 -9.88
CA ASP A 278 10.46 -5.73 -11.29
C ASP A 278 11.35 -4.67 -11.97
N MET A 279 11.15 -3.37 -11.69
CA MET A 279 12.02 -2.32 -12.25
C MET A 279 13.43 -2.37 -11.68
N GLU A 280 13.60 -2.78 -10.42
CA GLU A 280 14.92 -2.90 -9.80
C GLU A 280 15.75 -4.04 -10.37
N GLU A 281 15.14 -5.20 -10.60
CA GLU A 281 15.81 -6.33 -11.23
C GLU A 281 16.02 -6.12 -12.74
N SER A 282 14.98 -5.69 -13.46
CA SER A 282 15.00 -5.63 -14.93
C SER A 282 15.63 -4.36 -15.51
N ARG A 283 15.64 -3.24 -14.77
CA ARG A 283 16.15 -1.92 -15.24
C ARG A 283 17.26 -1.37 -14.35
N PHE A 284 17.02 -1.15 -13.06
CA PHE A 284 17.96 -0.38 -12.24
C PHE A 284 19.25 -1.16 -11.93
N PHE A 285 19.20 -2.47 -11.71
CA PHE A 285 20.42 -3.28 -11.56
C PHE A 285 21.31 -3.28 -12.83
N PRO A 286 20.78 -3.51 -14.05
CA PRO A 286 21.55 -3.36 -15.30
C PRO A 286 22.18 -1.97 -15.51
N GLU A 287 21.46 -0.88 -15.23
CA GLU A 287 22.04 0.48 -15.34
C GLU A 287 23.06 0.76 -14.25
N LEU A 288 22.84 0.29 -13.01
CA LEU A 288 23.79 0.46 -11.90
C LEU A 288 25.12 -0.26 -12.18
N LEU A 289 25.08 -1.42 -12.84
CA LEU A 289 26.25 -2.15 -13.32
C LEU A 289 27.04 -1.33 -14.35
N LYS A 290 26.37 -0.78 -15.38
CA LYS A 290 26.99 0.06 -16.40
C LYS A 290 27.60 1.32 -15.80
N LEU A 291 26.85 2.03 -14.96
CA LEU A 291 27.29 3.26 -14.29
C LEU A 291 28.53 3.02 -13.42
N THR A 292 28.51 1.95 -12.62
CA THR A 292 29.64 1.53 -11.78
C THR A 292 30.90 1.27 -12.63
N GLU A 293 30.78 0.52 -13.74
CA GLU A 293 31.93 0.26 -14.61
C GLU A 293 32.42 1.52 -15.36
N ALA A 294 31.51 2.40 -15.78
CA ALA A 294 31.86 3.65 -16.43
C ALA A 294 32.67 4.59 -15.50
N PHE A 295 32.32 4.64 -14.20
CA PHE A 295 33.15 5.32 -13.19
C PHE A 295 34.51 4.64 -12.97
N ARG A 296 34.59 3.30 -12.99
CA ARG A 296 35.87 2.57 -12.87
C ARG A 296 36.80 2.83 -14.05
N VAL A 297 36.27 2.84 -15.27
CA VAL A 297 37.02 3.16 -16.50
C VAL A 297 37.55 4.59 -16.46
N ASN A 298 36.73 5.57 -16.08
CA ASN A 298 37.16 6.96 -15.93
C ASN A 298 38.22 7.12 -14.81
N THR A 299 38.04 6.45 -13.67
CA THR A 299 39.02 6.47 -12.57
C THR A 299 40.37 5.85 -12.99
N ALA A 300 40.34 4.73 -13.74
CA ALA A 300 41.55 4.09 -14.25
C ALA A 300 42.27 4.96 -15.30
N ALA A 301 41.54 5.74 -16.10
CA ALA A 301 42.12 6.70 -17.04
C ALA A 301 42.82 7.86 -16.32
N LEU A 302 42.26 8.36 -15.22
CA LEU A 302 42.90 9.37 -14.35
C LEU A 302 44.16 8.81 -13.68
N GLN A 303 44.10 7.61 -13.11
CA GLN A 303 45.27 6.95 -12.50
C GLN A 303 46.39 6.67 -13.50
N ALA A 304 46.08 6.41 -14.78
CA ALA A 304 47.08 6.28 -15.83
C ALA A 304 47.77 7.61 -16.21
N GLY A 305 47.23 8.75 -15.76
CA GLY A 305 47.81 10.08 -15.91
C GLY A 305 48.55 10.63 -14.68
N ASP A 306 48.42 9.99 -13.51
CA ASP A 306 49.14 10.39 -12.29
C ASP A 306 50.64 10.03 -12.39
N ASP A 307 51.51 10.99 -12.06
CA ASP A 307 52.97 10.79 -12.00
C ASP A 307 53.47 10.51 -10.58
N GLY A 308 52.59 10.51 -9.58
CA GLY A 308 52.89 10.28 -8.17
C GLY A 308 53.61 11.45 -7.48
N SER A 309 53.65 12.64 -8.10
CA SER A 309 54.29 13.83 -7.51
C SER A 309 53.49 14.46 -6.36
N SER A 310 52.17 14.22 -6.30
CA SER A 310 51.27 14.67 -5.23
C SER A 310 50.67 13.46 -4.50
N PRO A 311 51.22 13.05 -3.34
CA PRO A 311 50.76 11.86 -2.62
C PRO A 311 49.29 11.89 -2.22
N ARG A 312 48.73 13.08 -1.94
CA ARG A 312 47.30 13.25 -1.61
C ARG A 312 46.41 13.13 -2.84
N TYR A 313 46.88 13.53 -4.02
CA TYR A 313 46.17 13.26 -5.27
C TYR A 313 46.13 11.75 -5.57
N THR A 314 47.24 11.03 -5.37
CA THR A 314 47.28 9.57 -5.47
C THR A 314 46.35 8.91 -4.44
N GLU A 315 46.38 9.29 -3.16
CA GLU A 315 45.44 8.79 -2.11
C GLU A 315 43.97 9.07 -2.50
N THR A 316 43.68 10.25 -3.08
CA THR A 316 42.34 10.60 -3.58
C THR A 316 41.90 9.64 -4.68
N LEU A 317 42.73 9.38 -5.69
CA LEU A 317 42.40 8.46 -6.78
C LEU A 317 42.29 7.00 -6.30
N GLU A 318 43.10 6.58 -5.32
CA GLU A 318 42.99 5.25 -4.70
C GLU A 318 41.68 5.07 -3.91
N LEU A 319 41.22 6.11 -3.19
CA LEU A 319 39.92 6.10 -2.49
C LEU A 319 38.72 6.13 -3.44
N VAL A 320 38.80 6.89 -4.55
CA VAL A 320 37.79 6.87 -5.63
C VAL A 320 37.74 5.48 -6.28
N LYS A 321 38.90 4.90 -6.61
CA LYS A 321 38.96 3.53 -7.17
C LYS A 321 38.34 2.51 -6.23
N THR A 322 38.68 2.59 -4.94
CA THR A 322 38.17 1.68 -3.91
C THR A 322 36.64 1.78 -3.79
N TYR A 323 36.08 2.98 -3.85
CA TYR A 323 34.63 3.21 -3.77
C TYR A 323 33.85 2.44 -4.83
N PHE A 324 34.32 2.48 -6.08
CA PHE A 324 33.69 1.78 -7.21
C PHE A 324 34.11 0.31 -7.33
N ASP A 325 35.28 -0.09 -6.83
CA ASP A 325 35.68 -1.50 -6.74
C ASP A 325 34.88 -2.28 -5.68
N VAL A 326 34.53 -1.66 -4.55
CA VAL A 326 33.62 -2.26 -3.55
C VAL A 326 32.25 -2.50 -4.17
N ALA A 327 31.66 -1.48 -4.82
CA ALA A 327 30.41 -1.62 -5.55
C ALA A 327 30.49 -2.70 -6.67
N SER A 328 31.58 -2.72 -7.44
CA SER A 328 31.81 -3.73 -8.47
C SER A 328 31.90 -5.15 -7.90
N LEU A 329 32.56 -5.36 -6.76
CA LEU A 329 32.61 -6.66 -6.10
C LEU A 329 31.23 -7.08 -5.57
N LEU A 330 30.44 -6.15 -5.03
CA LEU A 330 29.06 -6.41 -4.58
C LEU A 330 28.15 -6.83 -5.75
N LEU A 331 28.16 -6.07 -6.85
CA LEU A 331 27.39 -6.40 -8.07
C LEU A 331 27.88 -7.69 -8.73
N ALA A 332 29.18 -8.00 -8.67
CA ALA A 332 29.74 -9.22 -9.28
C ALA A 332 29.29 -10.52 -8.60
N MET A 333 28.76 -10.46 -7.37
CA MET A 333 28.14 -11.61 -6.70
C MET A 333 26.79 -12.00 -7.31
N ALA A 334 26.12 -11.07 -8.00
CA ALA A 334 24.82 -11.31 -8.61
C ALA A 334 24.89 -12.50 -9.60
N PRO A 335 24.10 -13.56 -9.39
CA PRO A 335 24.07 -14.71 -10.28
C PRO A 335 23.56 -14.32 -11.66
N GLU A 336 24.04 -15.01 -12.70
CA GLU A 336 23.36 -14.97 -13.99
C GLU A 336 22.16 -15.91 -13.93
N GLY A 337 20.96 -15.33 -14.04
CA GLY A 337 19.71 -16.08 -14.14
C GLY A 337 19.63 -16.78 -15.49
N ILE A 338 19.40 -18.10 -15.47
CA ILE A 338 19.15 -18.90 -16.66
C ILE A 338 17.72 -19.43 -16.60
N GLU A 339 16.84 -18.93 -17.47
CA GLU A 339 15.49 -19.46 -17.66
C GLU A 339 15.57 -20.93 -18.14
N ASP A 340 14.93 -21.87 -17.42
CA ASP A 340 14.77 -23.24 -17.94
C ASP A 340 13.69 -23.25 -19.02
N ASP A 341 14.11 -23.53 -20.27
CA ASP A 341 13.30 -23.83 -21.48
C ASP A 341 12.05 -24.71 -21.22
N ARG A 342 11.98 -25.42 -20.08
CA ARG A 342 10.95 -26.40 -19.71
C ARG A 342 9.98 -25.96 -18.62
N SER A 343 10.34 -25.01 -17.76
CA SER A 343 9.49 -24.55 -16.66
C SER A 343 9.22 -23.04 -16.67
N GLY A 344 10.05 -22.25 -17.36
CA GLY A 344 10.04 -20.78 -17.27
C GLY A 344 10.63 -20.25 -15.97
N THR A 345 11.14 -21.12 -15.09
CA THR A 345 11.75 -20.73 -13.81
C THR A 345 13.18 -20.25 -14.05
N VAL A 346 13.55 -19.12 -13.45
CA VAL A 346 14.93 -18.60 -13.50
C VAL A 346 15.81 -19.37 -12.52
N ILE A 347 16.75 -20.16 -13.04
CA ILE A 347 17.75 -20.87 -12.23
C ILE A 347 18.97 -19.96 -12.05
N TYR A 348 19.12 -19.44 -10.84
CA TYR A 348 20.28 -18.67 -10.43
C TYR A 348 21.48 -19.58 -10.13
N ASN A 349 22.59 -19.39 -10.84
CA ASN A 349 23.86 -20.03 -10.51
C ASN A 349 24.66 -19.13 -9.55
N GLU A 350 24.57 -19.40 -8.25
CA GLU A 350 25.32 -18.69 -7.22
C GLU A 350 26.82 -18.59 -7.55
N LYS A 351 27.38 -17.38 -7.44
CA LYS A 351 28.80 -17.13 -7.70
C LYS A 351 29.58 -17.16 -6.40
N ASN A 352 30.63 -17.98 -6.32
CA ASN A 352 31.43 -18.15 -5.11
C ASN A 352 32.23 -16.87 -4.78
N TYR A 353 31.87 -16.17 -3.69
CA TYR A 353 32.59 -14.98 -3.20
C TYR A 353 34.10 -15.21 -3.05
N ALA A 354 34.52 -16.40 -2.59
CA ALA A 354 35.94 -16.74 -2.42
C ALA A 354 36.70 -16.95 -3.74
N GLU A 355 36.00 -17.00 -4.88
CA GLU A 355 36.61 -17.05 -6.23
C GLU A 355 36.59 -15.66 -6.90
N ILE A 356 35.48 -14.92 -6.79
CA ILE A 356 35.36 -13.55 -7.34
C ILE A 356 36.34 -12.60 -6.66
N SER A 357 36.36 -12.60 -5.33
CA SER A 357 37.08 -11.61 -4.53
C SER A 357 38.60 -11.65 -4.71
N VAL A 358 39.17 -12.76 -5.21
CA VAL A 358 40.61 -12.94 -5.46
C VAL A 358 41.16 -11.93 -6.50
N SER A 359 40.32 -11.39 -7.40
CA SER A 359 40.73 -10.32 -8.32
C SER A 359 40.79 -8.93 -7.69
N TYR A 360 40.31 -8.76 -6.45
CA TYR A 360 40.17 -7.45 -5.80
C TYR A 360 41.24 -7.21 -4.70
N PRO A 361 41.67 -5.95 -4.51
CA PRO A 361 42.61 -5.55 -3.45
C PRO A 361 42.17 -5.95 -2.03
N GLU A 362 43.14 -6.03 -1.12
CA GLU A 362 42.89 -6.36 0.30
C GLU A 362 41.96 -5.34 0.98
N ASN A 363 42.12 -4.05 0.69
CA ASN A 363 41.31 -2.99 1.28
C ASN A 363 39.86 -2.95 0.75
N VAL A 364 39.63 -3.47 -0.46
CA VAL A 364 38.28 -3.69 -1.02
C VAL A 364 37.63 -4.90 -0.35
N ARG A 365 38.36 -6.02 -0.24
CA ARG A 365 37.87 -7.23 0.43
C ARG A 365 37.55 -6.99 1.90
N ALA A 366 38.40 -6.29 2.65
CA ALA A 366 38.17 -5.98 4.05
C ALA A 366 36.91 -5.13 4.30
N GLU A 367 36.54 -4.26 3.35
CA GLU A 367 35.29 -3.49 3.42
C GLU A 367 34.07 -4.38 3.11
N VAL A 368 34.15 -5.22 2.08
CA VAL A 368 33.07 -6.17 1.73
C VAL A 368 32.87 -7.25 2.81
N ASP A 369 33.93 -7.71 3.48
CA ASP A 369 33.84 -8.65 4.60
C ASP A 369 33.08 -8.03 5.81
N LEU A 370 33.14 -6.71 6.02
CA LEU A 370 32.34 -6.01 7.03
C LEU A 370 30.87 -5.88 6.60
N ILE A 371 30.64 -5.54 5.32
CA ILE A 371 29.30 -5.46 4.70
C ILE A 371 28.58 -6.82 4.77
N LEU A 372 29.28 -7.92 4.49
CA LEU A 372 28.75 -9.28 4.59
C LEU A 372 28.61 -9.74 6.05
N GLY A 373 29.47 -9.25 6.96
CA GLY A 373 29.47 -9.60 8.38
C GLY A 373 28.37 -8.92 9.23
N GLN A 374 27.81 -7.80 8.77
CA GLN A 374 26.55 -7.19 9.26
C GLN A 374 26.51 -6.81 10.76
N ALA A 375 27.65 -6.81 11.46
CA ALA A 375 27.73 -6.83 12.93
C ALA A 375 27.49 -5.48 13.64
N GLY A 376 26.83 -4.51 13.01
CA GLY A 376 26.62 -3.16 13.55
C GLY A 376 27.80 -2.21 13.33
N PHE A 377 28.06 -1.31 14.29
CA PHE A 377 29.06 -0.25 14.16
C PHE A 377 30.51 -0.77 14.15
N ALA A 378 31.23 -0.56 13.05
CA ALA A 378 32.68 -0.78 12.93
C ALA A 378 33.36 0.40 12.19
N GLU A 379 34.68 0.51 12.30
CA GLU A 379 35.48 1.55 11.63
C GLU A 379 35.81 1.10 10.20
N SER A 380 35.48 1.92 9.19
CA SER A 380 35.78 1.60 7.79
C SER A 380 37.31 1.58 7.55
N PRO A 381 37.86 0.50 6.96
CA PRO A 381 39.29 0.41 6.67
C PRO A 381 39.78 1.44 5.64
N ASN A 382 38.88 2.08 4.89
CA ASN A 382 39.20 3.05 3.85
C ASN A 382 38.85 4.50 4.25
N TYR A 383 37.66 4.73 4.82
CA TYR A 383 37.11 6.09 4.96
C TYR A 383 37.27 6.73 6.35
N LYS A 384 37.91 6.05 7.31
CA LYS A 384 38.36 6.61 8.60
C LYS A 384 37.21 7.22 9.45
N TYR A 385 36.02 6.61 9.38
CA TYR A 385 34.92 6.83 10.32
C TYR A 385 34.16 5.53 10.62
N LYS A 386 33.26 5.57 11.61
CA LYS A 386 32.40 4.43 11.95
C LYS A 386 31.16 4.38 11.07
N GLU A 387 30.94 3.22 10.44
CA GLU A 387 29.73 2.91 9.69
C GLU A 387 28.95 1.79 10.41
N ASP A 388 27.62 1.79 10.26
CA ASP A 388 26.73 0.76 10.80
C ASP A 388 26.48 -0.33 9.74
N TYR A 389 27.25 -1.41 9.82
CA TYR A 389 27.15 -2.51 8.86
C TYR A 389 25.89 -3.36 9.02
N SER A 390 25.12 -3.22 10.12
CA SER A 390 23.81 -3.90 10.26
C SER A 390 22.77 -3.46 9.23
N GLN A 391 23.06 -2.35 8.55
CA GLN A 391 22.26 -1.78 7.47
C GLN A 391 22.48 -2.51 6.13
N PHE A 392 23.43 -3.45 6.05
CA PHE A 392 23.76 -4.23 4.85
C PHE A 392 23.38 -5.73 4.91
N LYS A 393 22.67 -6.17 5.97
CA LYS A 393 21.78 -7.36 5.87
C LYS A 393 20.95 -7.13 4.60
N PRO A 394 20.86 -8.05 3.62
CA PRO A 394 19.96 -7.85 2.48
C PRO A 394 18.56 -7.77 3.01
N ARG A 395 17.84 -6.75 2.58
CA ARG A 395 16.52 -6.51 3.11
C ARG A 395 15.58 -5.96 2.04
N GLY A 396 14.49 -6.67 1.83
CA GLY A 396 13.16 -6.21 1.41
C GLY A 396 12.52 -7.37 0.65
N HIS A 397 11.74 -7.02 -0.35
CA HIS A 397 11.70 -7.81 -1.58
C HIS A 397 13.09 -8.19 -2.13
N TYR A 398 14.16 -7.49 -1.73
CA TYR A 398 15.54 -7.84 -2.03
C TYR A 398 16.09 -9.12 -1.38
N THR A 399 15.26 -9.84 -0.62
CA THR A 399 15.53 -11.24 -0.23
C THR A 399 14.94 -12.25 -1.22
N LYS A 400 13.99 -11.85 -2.09
CA LYS A 400 13.32 -12.73 -3.07
C LYS A 400 14.33 -13.40 -4.01
N ASN A 401 15.48 -12.77 -4.32
CA ASN A 401 16.59 -13.41 -5.04
C ASN A 401 17.97 -12.71 -4.84
N PRO A 402 19.09 -13.37 -5.21
CA PRO A 402 20.44 -12.81 -4.98
C PRO A 402 20.88 -11.70 -5.95
N VAL A 403 20.14 -11.43 -7.04
CA VAL A 403 20.37 -10.24 -7.88
C VAL A 403 19.93 -9.00 -7.12
N LEU A 404 18.72 -9.04 -6.55
CA LEU A 404 18.21 -7.98 -5.69
C LEU A 404 19.04 -7.84 -4.40
N GLU A 405 19.54 -8.92 -3.77
CA GLU A 405 20.50 -8.78 -2.65
C GLU A 405 21.73 -7.93 -3.04
N SER A 406 22.25 -8.17 -4.25
CA SER A 406 23.46 -7.53 -4.77
C SER A 406 23.19 -6.07 -5.15
N TYR A 407 22.01 -5.79 -5.71
CA TYR A 407 21.49 -4.44 -5.93
C TYR A 407 21.36 -3.68 -4.60
N PHE A 408 20.67 -4.27 -3.61
CA PHE A 408 20.47 -3.70 -2.28
C PHE A 408 21.79 -3.28 -1.62
N ARG A 409 22.74 -4.22 -1.49
CA ARG A 409 24.04 -3.93 -0.85
C ARG A 409 24.80 -2.81 -1.58
N THR A 410 24.68 -2.72 -2.91
CA THR A 410 25.37 -1.71 -3.72
C THR A 410 24.72 -0.33 -3.62
N MET A 411 23.40 -0.25 -3.67
CA MET A 411 22.68 1.02 -3.48
C MET A 411 22.81 1.52 -2.02
N MET A 412 22.81 0.61 -1.03
CA MET A 412 23.15 0.96 0.35
C MET A 412 24.59 1.48 0.48
N TRP A 413 25.55 0.91 -0.25
CA TRP A 413 26.92 1.43 -0.29
C TRP A 413 26.96 2.88 -0.80
N TYR A 414 26.37 3.14 -1.98
CA TYR A 414 26.33 4.47 -2.58
C TYR A 414 25.44 5.49 -1.83
N GLY A 415 24.48 5.02 -1.04
CA GLY A 415 23.57 5.84 -0.24
C GLY A 415 23.99 6.04 1.22
N ARG A 416 25.02 5.35 1.72
CA ARG A 416 25.49 5.49 3.12
C ARG A 416 26.89 6.07 3.26
N ILE A 417 27.82 5.71 2.38
CA ILE A 417 29.19 6.23 2.42
C ILE A 417 29.16 7.74 2.16
N HIS A 418 29.58 8.50 3.16
CA HIS A 418 29.43 9.95 3.23
C HIS A 418 30.77 10.63 3.02
N PHE A 419 30.92 11.37 1.92
CA PHE A 419 32.09 12.22 1.73
C PHE A 419 31.82 13.57 2.39
N VAL A 420 32.15 13.65 3.68
CA VAL A 420 31.78 14.78 4.55
C VAL A 420 32.52 16.05 4.14
N MET A 421 31.77 17.14 3.98
CA MET A 421 32.24 18.46 3.53
C MET A 421 32.01 19.50 4.64
N GLY A 422 32.30 19.13 5.89
CA GLY A 422 32.07 19.94 7.08
C GLY A 422 33.37 20.35 7.78
N ARG A 423 33.61 21.66 7.92
CA ARG A 423 34.82 22.20 8.60
C ARG A 423 34.95 21.77 10.06
N SER A 424 33.86 21.33 10.69
CA SER A 424 33.84 20.77 12.05
C SER A 424 34.53 19.40 12.20
N VAL A 425 34.89 18.74 11.09
CA VAL A 425 35.55 17.42 11.07
C VAL A 425 36.81 17.43 10.20
N GLU A 426 37.72 18.36 10.51
CA GLU A 426 38.87 18.76 9.68
C GLU A 426 39.63 17.60 9.01
N GLU A 427 40.00 16.55 9.75
CA GLU A 427 40.77 15.41 9.19
C GLU A 427 39.99 14.63 8.11
N ASN A 428 38.70 14.34 8.35
CA ASN A 428 37.86 13.64 7.37
C ASN A 428 37.44 14.58 6.22
N ALA A 429 37.25 15.87 6.49
CA ALA A 429 36.93 16.85 5.44
C ALA A 429 38.10 17.03 4.46
N LEU A 430 39.34 17.10 4.95
CA LEU A 430 40.56 17.17 4.12
C LEU A 430 40.76 15.92 3.27
N LEU A 431 40.37 14.73 3.76
CA LEU A 431 40.48 13.47 3.04
C LEU A 431 39.37 13.27 1.99
N LEU A 432 38.13 13.58 2.35
CA LEU A 432 36.95 13.16 1.58
C LEU A 432 36.42 14.24 0.62
N THR A 433 36.69 15.52 0.88
CA THR A 433 36.31 16.60 -0.06
C THR A 433 36.99 16.43 -1.43
N PRO A 434 38.30 16.09 -1.55
CA PRO A 434 38.92 15.76 -2.83
C PRO A 434 38.27 14.57 -3.55
N VAL A 435 37.84 13.53 -2.82
CA VAL A 435 37.18 12.34 -3.37
C VAL A 435 35.82 12.70 -3.98
N ALA A 436 35.00 13.46 -3.25
CA ALA A 436 33.74 14.00 -3.78
C ALA A 436 33.97 14.87 -5.03
N LEU A 437 34.90 15.84 -4.95
CA LEU A 437 35.24 16.72 -6.06
C LEU A 437 35.67 15.95 -7.32
N MET A 438 36.46 14.88 -7.17
CA MET A 438 36.90 14.07 -8.31
C MET A 438 35.76 13.28 -8.97
N ILE A 439 34.84 12.74 -8.18
CA ILE A 439 33.65 12.04 -8.72
C ILE A 439 32.74 13.02 -9.47
N ASN A 440 32.52 14.20 -8.91
CA ASN A 440 31.80 15.29 -9.58
C ASN A 440 32.50 15.78 -10.85
N ARG A 441 33.84 15.81 -10.86
CA ARG A 441 34.63 16.15 -12.06
C ARG A 441 34.44 15.15 -13.19
N MET A 442 34.50 13.84 -12.91
CA MET A 442 34.28 12.80 -13.91
C MET A 442 32.91 12.92 -14.57
N ALA A 443 31.83 13.08 -13.78
CA ALA A 443 30.48 13.23 -14.31
C ALA A 443 30.27 14.56 -15.05
N THR A 444 31.01 15.62 -14.72
CA THR A 444 30.94 16.92 -15.43
C THR A 444 31.68 16.89 -16.77
N ASP A 445 32.75 16.10 -16.89
CA ASP A 445 33.54 15.98 -18.12
C ASP A 445 32.98 14.94 -19.12
N ASP A 446 32.22 13.94 -18.64
CA ASP A 446 31.56 12.93 -19.46
C ASP A 446 30.02 13.03 -19.34
N ALA A 447 29.39 13.66 -20.34
CA ALA A 447 27.94 13.81 -20.38
C ALA A 447 27.19 12.48 -20.38
N ALA A 448 27.73 11.41 -20.98
CA ALA A 448 27.07 10.10 -20.98
C ALA A 448 27.10 9.44 -19.59
N LEU A 449 28.10 9.76 -18.76
CA LEU A 449 28.18 9.35 -17.36
C LEU A 449 27.18 10.11 -16.48
N MET A 450 26.93 11.39 -16.78
CA MET A 450 25.87 12.17 -16.14
C MET A 450 24.47 11.66 -16.52
N ASP A 451 24.22 11.44 -17.81
CA ASP A 451 22.94 10.94 -18.31
C ASP A 451 22.61 9.56 -17.72
N SER A 452 23.57 8.63 -17.71
CA SER A 452 23.42 7.30 -17.09
C SER A 452 23.21 7.34 -15.57
N TRP A 453 23.66 8.39 -14.88
CA TRP A 453 23.30 8.60 -13.47
C TRP A 453 21.87 9.13 -13.32
N ARG A 454 21.42 10.03 -14.21
CA ARG A 454 20.03 10.55 -14.20
C ARG A 454 18.99 9.47 -14.47
N GLU A 455 19.28 8.56 -15.39
CA GLU A 455 18.45 7.38 -15.70
C GLU A 455 18.12 6.52 -14.47
N LEU A 456 18.93 6.59 -13.40
CA LEU A 456 18.65 6.01 -12.09
C LEU A 456 18.13 7.04 -11.08
N PHE A 457 18.80 8.18 -10.96
CA PHE A 457 18.61 9.11 -9.86
C PHE A 457 17.29 9.90 -9.93
N ASP A 458 16.88 10.31 -11.13
CA ASP A 458 15.68 11.12 -11.32
C ASP A 458 14.39 10.28 -11.06
N PRO A 459 14.26 9.03 -11.56
CA PRO A 459 13.18 8.12 -11.16
C PRO A 459 13.07 7.84 -9.65
N ILE A 460 14.18 7.50 -8.99
CA ILE A 460 14.20 7.26 -7.54
C ILE A 460 13.82 8.54 -6.76
N THR A 461 14.13 9.71 -7.32
CA THR A 461 13.72 11.01 -6.77
C THR A 461 12.21 11.24 -6.84
N TYR A 462 11.56 10.89 -7.95
CA TYR A 462 10.09 10.97 -8.07
C TYR A 462 9.36 9.93 -7.20
N LEU A 463 9.83 8.68 -7.21
CA LEU A 463 9.16 7.58 -6.51
C LEU A 463 9.19 7.77 -4.98
N ILE A 464 10.35 8.17 -4.43
CA ILE A 464 10.62 8.09 -3.00
C ILE A 464 10.78 9.47 -2.34
N GLY A 465 11.45 10.41 -3.00
CA GLY A 465 11.85 11.67 -2.39
C GLY A 465 13.19 12.22 -2.91
N VAL A 466 13.41 13.52 -2.72
CA VAL A 466 14.70 14.17 -3.02
C VAL A 466 15.84 13.63 -2.15
N SER A 467 17.06 13.52 -2.69
CA SER A 467 18.25 13.15 -1.92
C SER A 467 18.50 14.16 -0.81
N ASP A 468 18.57 13.72 0.45
CA ASP A 468 18.84 14.64 1.56
C ASP A 468 20.31 15.10 1.59
N ASP A 469 21.23 14.19 1.20
CA ASP A 469 22.64 14.50 0.95
C ASP A 469 22.86 15.26 -0.37
N LEU A 470 24.03 15.90 -0.50
CA LEU A 470 24.46 16.60 -1.70
C LEU A 470 24.73 15.63 -2.85
N ASN A 471 24.27 15.98 -4.05
CA ASN A 471 24.48 15.21 -5.29
C ASN A 471 25.15 16.10 -6.37
N PHE A 472 25.24 15.63 -7.63
CA PHE A 472 25.90 16.38 -8.71
C PHE A 472 25.30 17.79 -8.91
N ASP A 473 23.98 17.95 -8.90
CA ASP A 473 23.33 19.25 -9.15
C ASP A 473 23.57 20.26 -8.01
N ASP A 474 23.89 19.80 -6.80
CA ASP A 474 24.31 20.66 -5.69
C ASP A 474 25.78 21.12 -5.82
N ILE A 475 26.66 20.24 -6.30
CA ILE A 475 28.11 20.47 -6.34
C ILE A 475 28.55 21.22 -7.58
N ILE A 476 27.95 20.96 -8.76
CA ILE A 476 28.28 21.63 -10.03
C ILE A 476 28.36 23.17 -9.88
N PRO A 477 27.41 23.88 -9.24
CA PRO A 477 27.47 25.32 -9.03
C PRO A 477 28.66 25.86 -8.21
N VAL A 478 29.40 24.99 -7.51
CA VAL A 478 30.58 25.36 -6.70
C VAL A 478 31.91 24.82 -7.24
N MET A 479 31.89 24.05 -8.35
CA MET A 479 33.11 23.49 -8.96
C MET A 479 34.11 24.56 -9.45
N ASP A 480 33.64 25.75 -9.81
CA ASP A 480 34.47 26.89 -10.25
C ASP A 480 35.34 27.49 -9.12
N LEU A 481 35.13 27.08 -7.86
CA LEU A 481 35.98 27.47 -6.71
C LEU A 481 37.30 26.68 -6.63
N VAL A 482 37.45 25.63 -7.46
CA VAL A 482 38.59 24.71 -7.44
C VAL A 482 39.52 24.97 -8.62
N ASN A 483 40.85 24.96 -8.38
CA ASN A 483 41.84 25.17 -9.44
C ASN A 483 42.10 23.87 -10.23
N TRP A 484 41.24 23.55 -11.20
CA TRP A 484 41.33 22.31 -11.98
C TRP A 484 42.61 22.18 -12.83
N ASP A 485 43.18 23.29 -13.31
CA ASP A 485 44.45 23.30 -14.09
C ASP A 485 45.67 22.80 -13.29
N ASP A 486 45.60 22.84 -11.95
CA ASP A 486 46.59 22.30 -11.03
C ASP A 486 45.88 21.66 -9.82
N PHE A 487 44.94 20.76 -10.08
CA PHE A 487 44.23 20.03 -9.01
C PHE A 487 45.18 19.25 -8.08
N PRO A 488 46.24 18.56 -8.58
CA PRO A 488 47.20 17.86 -7.72
C PRO A 488 47.98 18.78 -6.77
N GLY A 489 48.32 19.99 -7.21
CA GLY A 489 48.87 21.04 -6.34
C GLY A 489 47.81 21.61 -5.38
N TRP A 490 46.61 21.89 -5.89
CA TRP A 490 45.50 22.48 -5.13
C TRP A 490 45.12 21.64 -3.91
N VAL A 491 44.94 20.32 -4.06
CA VAL A 491 44.59 19.44 -2.93
C VAL A 491 45.68 19.35 -1.87
N THR A 492 46.94 19.63 -2.21
CA THR A 492 48.09 19.47 -1.30
C THR A 492 48.14 20.56 -0.22
N ASP A 493 47.43 21.68 -0.41
CA ASP A 493 47.34 22.77 0.57
C ASP A 493 46.00 22.70 1.31
N ASP A 494 46.05 22.53 2.64
CA ASP A 494 44.86 22.43 3.49
C ASP A 494 44.02 23.72 3.45
N GLU A 495 44.65 24.89 3.30
CA GLU A 495 43.96 26.19 3.24
C GLU A 495 43.11 26.35 1.97
N ASN A 496 43.49 25.69 0.86
CA ASN A 496 42.66 25.65 -0.36
C ASN A 496 41.35 24.90 -0.10
N ILE A 497 41.43 23.74 0.54
CA ILE A 497 40.26 22.92 0.88
C ILE A 497 39.38 23.65 1.90
N PHE A 498 39.96 24.23 2.96
CA PHE A 498 39.18 25.00 3.94
C PHE A 498 38.53 26.26 3.34
N THR A 499 39.21 26.96 2.43
CA THR A 499 38.63 28.11 1.71
C THR A 499 37.47 27.68 0.82
N TYR A 500 37.62 26.56 0.10
CA TYR A 500 36.54 25.97 -0.70
C TYR A 500 35.33 25.60 0.18
N LEU A 501 35.55 24.93 1.32
CA LEU A 501 34.46 24.57 2.24
C LEU A 501 33.76 25.80 2.83
N GLU A 502 34.48 26.89 3.10
CA GLU A 502 33.87 28.14 3.57
C GLU A 502 33.05 28.84 2.48
N GLU A 503 33.54 28.94 1.24
CA GLU A 503 32.80 29.59 0.15
C GLU A 503 31.65 28.72 -0.39
N ALA A 504 31.87 27.41 -0.59
CA ALA A 504 30.83 26.48 -1.05
C ALA A 504 29.70 26.36 -0.02
N GLY A 505 30.01 26.35 1.28
CA GLY A 505 29.02 26.34 2.37
C GLY A 505 28.09 27.56 2.43
N LYS A 506 28.31 28.59 1.60
CA LYS A 506 27.39 29.75 1.42
C LYS A 506 26.34 29.50 0.34
N VAL A 507 26.52 28.47 -0.48
CA VAL A 507 25.69 28.11 -1.65
C VAL A 507 25.03 26.75 -1.46
N LEU A 508 25.79 25.75 -1.00
CA LEU A 508 25.32 24.39 -0.72
C LEU A 508 24.20 24.40 0.33
N ARG A 509 23.21 23.51 0.14
CA ARG A 509 22.18 23.25 1.16
C ARG A 509 22.75 22.40 2.30
N GLY A 510 22.24 22.62 3.51
CA GLY A 510 22.40 21.63 4.58
C GLY A 510 21.40 20.48 4.39
N PRO A 511 21.74 19.23 4.77
CA PRO A 511 20.78 18.14 4.86
C PRO A 511 19.66 18.49 5.85
N LEU A 512 18.45 17.97 5.62
CA LEU A 512 17.30 18.17 6.49
C LEU A 512 17.19 17.05 7.54
N ILE A 513 17.84 15.90 7.34
CA ILE A 513 17.79 14.71 8.19
C ILE A 513 19.20 14.33 8.69
N SER A 514 19.28 13.79 9.90
CA SER A 514 20.52 13.46 10.62
C SER A 514 20.85 11.98 10.47
N GLY A 515 21.67 11.65 9.47
CA GLY A 515 22.18 10.29 9.27
C GLY A 515 23.29 9.88 10.26
N ASN A 516 24.11 8.91 9.84
CA ASN A 516 25.36 8.50 10.51
C ASN A 516 26.31 9.69 10.84
N SER A 517 26.22 10.79 10.09
CA SER A 517 26.95 12.05 10.33
C SER A 517 26.69 12.67 11.71
N VAL A 518 25.62 12.31 12.42
CA VAL A 518 25.35 12.79 13.80
C VAL A 518 26.47 12.39 14.77
N PHE A 519 27.10 11.22 14.58
CA PHE A 519 28.22 10.75 15.41
C PHE A 519 29.56 11.44 15.08
N LEU A 520 29.58 12.28 14.05
CA LEU A 520 30.74 13.08 13.63
C LEU A 520 30.55 14.57 13.98
N ALA A 521 29.33 15.00 14.33
CA ALA A 521 29.04 16.40 14.65
C ALA A 521 29.51 16.80 16.07
N PRO A 522 30.04 18.03 16.27
CA PRO A 522 30.28 18.56 17.61
C PRO A 522 28.99 18.71 18.41
N SER A 523 29.03 18.43 19.71
CA SER A 523 27.89 18.52 20.64
C SER A 523 27.57 19.96 21.08
N ASP A 524 27.48 20.88 20.11
CA ASP A 524 27.27 22.32 20.33
C ASP A 524 25.80 22.69 20.04
N ASP A 525 25.26 23.72 20.73
CA ASP A 525 23.82 24.04 20.93
C ASP A 525 22.88 24.11 19.70
N LYS A 526 23.39 23.95 18.47
CA LYS A 526 22.61 24.03 17.22
C LYS A 526 22.27 22.69 16.58
N LEU A 527 23.13 21.67 16.72
CA LEU A 527 22.86 20.29 16.27
C LEU A 527 22.34 20.19 14.82
N GLU A 528 22.92 21.00 13.91
CA GLU A 528 22.66 20.94 12.47
C GLU A 528 23.47 19.77 11.85
N PRO A 529 22.86 18.88 11.04
CA PRO A 529 23.55 17.72 10.47
C PRO A 529 24.63 18.15 9.47
N LEU A 530 25.76 17.42 9.46
CA LEU A 530 26.92 17.79 8.64
C LEU A 530 26.63 17.61 7.13
N PRO A 531 26.92 18.61 6.28
CA PRO A 531 26.81 18.45 4.84
C PRO A 531 27.93 17.54 4.30
N GLY A 532 27.62 16.83 3.22
CA GLY A 532 28.54 15.97 2.50
C GLY A 532 27.87 15.39 1.25
N TYR A 533 28.68 14.84 0.37
CA TYR A 533 28.23 14.26 -0.89
C TYR A 533 27.97 12.75 -0.76
N ARG A 534 26.95 12.27 -1.49
CA ARG A 534 26.68 10.86 -1.76
C ARG A 534 26.25 10.67 -3.21
N LEU A 535 26.66 9.58 -3.84
CA LEU A 535 26.29 9.29 -5.24
C LEU A 535 24.78 8.99 -5.40
N PHE A 536 24.22 8.27 -4.42
CA PHE A 536 22.77 7.98 -4.35
C PHE A 536 22.27 8.20 -2.90
N GLY A 537 22.43 9.43 -2.38
CA GLY A 537 22.08 9.79 -1.01
C GLY A 537 20.65 9.38 -0.60
N GLN A 538 20.48 9.02 0.69
CA GLN A 538 19.19 8.54 1.20
C GLN A 538 18.13 9.62 1.05
N ARG A 539 16.89 9.22 0.80
CA ARG A 539 15.83 10.17 0.42
C ARG A 539 15.19 10.84 1.63
N PHE A 540 14.87 12.12 1.47
CA PHE A 540 14.05 12.86 2.43
C PHE A 540 12.61 12.31 2.40
N THR A 541 12.12 11.85 3.54
CA THR A 541 10.70 11.56 3.75
C THR A 541 10.12 12.44 4.84
N PHE A 542 8.87 12.89 4.68
CA PHE A 542 8.25 13.84 5.59
C PHE A 542 8.03 13.26 7.00
N ASP A 543 7.72 11.97 7.10
CA ASP A 543 7.57 11.24 8.37
C ASP A 543 8.90 11.02 9.10
N SER A 544 9.99 10.72 8.39
CA SER A 544 11.34 10.70 8.99
C SER A 544 11.76 12.08 9.51
N PHE A 545 11.33 13.16 8.84
CA PHE A 545 11.53 14.53 9.29
C PHE A 545 10.68 14.90 10.52
N ILE A 546 9.43 14.39 10.60
CA ILE A 546 8.58 14.48 11.80
C ILE A 546 9.25 13.79 12.99
N HIS A 547 9.65 12.52 12.85
CA HIS A 547 10.35 11.77 13.89
C HIS A 547 11.63 12.47 14.34
N GLN A 548 12.45 12.98 13.41
CA GLN A 548 13.66 13.71 13.77
C GLN A 548 13.39 14.94 14.66
N LEU A 549 12.35 15.72 14.33
CA LEU A 549 12.02 16.93 15.09
C LEU A 549 11.43 16.60 16.46
N LEU A 550 10.82 15.41 16.60
CA LEU A 550 10.21 14.90 17.82
C LEU A 550 11.10 13.92 18.60
N SER A 551 12.35 13.70 18.19
CA SER A 551 13.34 12.86 18.88
C SER A 551 14.45 13.67 19.56
N ALA A 552 15.23 13.00 20.41
CA ALA A 552 16.57 13.44 20.78
C ALA A 552 17.44 13.66 19.51
N PRO A 553 18.37 14.64 19.52
CA PRO A 553 18.66 15.58 20.61
C PRO A 553 17.74 16.81 20.63
N ARG A 554 16.79 16.93 19.69
CA ARG A 554 15.95 18.13 19.48
C ARG A 554 14.82 18.24 20.52
N MET A 555 14.35 17.11 21.03
CA MET A 555 13.46 16.98 22.18
C MET A 555 14.19 16.63 23.48
N MET A 556 15.24 17.38 23.80
CA MET A 556 15.93 17.33 25.11
C MET A 556 15.61 18.54 25.99
N THR A 557 15.50 18.32 27.30
CA THR A 557 15.43 19.32 28.37
C THR A 557 16.41 18.98 29.50
N ASP A 558 16.57 19.87 30.48
CA ASP A 558 17.35 19.61 31.72
C ASP A 558 16.88 18.39 32.53
N LYS A 559 15.75 17.77 32.16
CA LYS A 559 15.07 16.72 32.95
C LYS A 559 14.78 15.44 32.15
N ASN A 560 14.45 15.56 30.87
CA ASN A 560 13.96 14.47 30.01
C ASN A 560 14.57 14.56 28.61
N SER A 561 14.72 13.41 27.95
CA SER A 561 15.09 13.28 26.53
C SER A 561 14.08 12.38 25.83
N ARG A 562 13.58 12.77 24.66
CA ARG A 562 12.69 11.92 23.85
C ARG A 562 13.52 10.96 23.00
N ASP A 563 14.11 9.98 23.66
CA ASP A 563 15.01 8.97 23.07
C ASP A 563 14.28 7.91 22.21
N ARG A 564 12.96 8.09 22.04
CA ARG A 564 11.96 7.16 21.50
C ARG A 564 10.86 7.98 20.79
N VAL A 565 10.33 7.46 19.69
CA VAL A 565 9.24 8.05 18.88
C VAL A 565 8.11 7.02 18.72
N SER A 566 7.04 7.34 17.99
CA SER A 566 5.94 6.39 17.71
C SER A 566 5.26 6.67 16.38
N GLY A 567 4.42 5.77 15.88
CA GLY A 567 3.57 6.07 14.72
C GLY A 567 2.57 7.21 14.98
N LEU A 568 2.18 7.40 16.25
CA LEU A 568 1.32 8.50 16.68
C LEU A 568 1.90 9.88 16.32
N ASP A 569 3.23 10.04 16.38
CA ASP A 569 3.91 11.28 15.98
C ASP A 569 3.59 11.66 14.53
N VAL A 570 3.51 10.67 13.65
CA VAL A 570 3.19 10.84 12.22
C VAL A 570 1.69 11.10 12.06
N MET A 571 0.83 10.27 12.65
CA MET A 571 -0.62 10.38 12.47
C MET A 571 -1.21 11.68 13.05
N ALA A 572 -0.65 12.16 14.18
CA ALA A 572 -1.02 13.44 14.78
C ALA A 572 -0.62 14.64 13.90
N VAL A 573 0.44 14.51 13.09
CA VAL A 573 0.84 15.53 12.11
C VAL A 573 0.01 15.44 10.83
N LEU A 574 -0.29 14.23 10.35
CA LEU A 574 -1.05 14.01 9.11
C LEU A 574 -2.54 14.37 9.22
N GLY A 575 -3.16 14.26 10.41
CA GLY A 575 -4.50 14.81 10.61
C GLY A 575 -5.31 14.29 11.80
N SER A 576 -4.96 13.12 12.35
CA SER A 576 -5.75 12.49 13.43
C SER A 576 -5.76 13.33 14.70
N GLU A 577 -6.96 13.65 15.17
CA GLU A 577 -7.12 14.24 16.50
C GLU A 577 -6.92 13.18 17.59
N ARG A 578 -7.29 11.91 17.36
CA ARG A 578 -7.08 10.83 18.34
C ARG A 578 -5.60 10.55 18.60
N ALA A 579 -4.75 10.57 17.58
CA ALA A 579 -3.30 10.45 17.75
C ALA A 579 -2.73 11.65 18.50
N TYR A 580 -3.25 12.84 18.24
CA TYR A 580 -2.87 14.06 18.94
C TYR A 580 -3.29 14.02 20.43
N GLU A 581 -4.51 13.55 20.76
CA GLU A 581 -4.98 13.28 22.13
C GLU A 581 -4.06 12.31 22.88
N LEU A 582 -3.65 11.22 22.22
CA LEU A 582 -2.79 10.19 22.81
C LEU A 582 -1.38 10.71 23.12
N LEU A 583 -0.91 11.76 22.42
CA LEU A 583 0.36 12.43 22.68
C LEU A 583 0.28 13.58 23.71
N GLU A 584 -0.92 14.12 24.02
CA GLU A 584 -1.06 15.22 24.99
C GLU A 584 -0.39 14.96 26.36
N PRO A 585 -0.38 13.74 26.94
CA PRO A 585 0.33 13.45 28.18
C PRO A 585 1.85 13.64 28.10
N GLU A 586 2.47 13.51 26.92
CA GLU A 586 3.90 13.73 26.71
C GLU A 586 4.28 15.22 26.62
N PHE A 587 3.40 16.08 26.09
CA PHE A 587 3.72 17.49 25.80
C PHE A 587 4.31 18.28 27.00
N PRO A 588 3.82 18.13 28.25
CA PRO A 588 4.40 18.82 29.41
C PRO A 588 5.78 18.27 29.84
N MET A 589 6.16 17.06 29.41
CA MET A 589 7.43 16.44 29.77
C MET A 589 8.64 17.13 29.10
N TYR A 590 8.40 17.79 27.97
CA TYR A 590 9.42 18.48 27.17
C TYR A 590 9.26 20.01 27.22
N ASP A 591 8.84 20.51 28.38
CA ASP A 591 8.60 21.94 28.70
C ASP A 591 7.69 22.65 27.66
N GLY A 592 6.79 21.92 26.99
CA GLY A 592 5.85 22.41 25.98
C GLY A 592 6.35 22.39 24.52
N ARG A 593 7.67 22.25 24.31
CA ARG A 593 8.31 22.31 22.96
C ARG A 593 7.76 21.27 21.99
N MET A 594 7.42 20.08 22.48
CA MET A 594 6.83 19.01 21.69
C MET A 594 5.50 19.45 21.07
N LYS A 595 4.60 20.08 21.85
CA LYS A 595 3.33 20.61 21.33
C LYS A 595 3.57 21.69 20.28
N GLU A 596 4.45 22.66 20.54
CA GLU A 596 4.79 23.72 19.58
C GLU A 596 5.31 23.16 18.26
N THR A 597 6.03 22.03 18.32
CA THR A 597 6.60 21.34 17.15
C THR A 597 5.54 20.53 16.40
N VAL A 598 4.68 19.78 17.08
CA VAL A 598 3.53 19.09 16.47
C VAL A 598 2.57 20.09 15.84
N ASP A 599 2.19 21.16 16.56
CA ASP A 599 1.35 22.25 16.05
C ASP A 599 1.97 22.87 14.78
N SER A 600 3.29 23.13 14.79
CA SER A 600 4.01 23.69 13.65
C SER A 600 4.12 22.72 12.48
N LEU A 601 4.13 21.40 12.72
CA LEU A 601 4.18 20.37 11.68
C LEU A 601 2.79 20.14 11.06
N ARG A 602 1.73 20.04 11.88
CA ARG A 602 0.33 20.07 11.43
C ARG A 602 0.06 21.31 10.57
N ALA A 603 0.48 22.48 11.05
CA ALA A 603 0.34 23.75 10.34
C ALA A 603 1.32 23.93 9.17
N PHE A 604 2.30 23.04 9.00
CA PHE A 604 3.15 22.97 7.81
C PHE A 604 2.49 22.08 6.74
N ALA A 605 2.09 20.85 7.09
CA ALA A 605 1.38 19.95 6.19
C ALA A 605 0.09 20.59 5.61
N ALA A 606 -0.66 21.33 6.44
CA ALA A 606 -1.85 22.07 6.01
C ALA A 606 -1.58 23.45 5.35
N LYS A 607 -0.31 23.80 5.05
CA LYS A 607 0.09 25.06 4.38
C LYS A 607 1.18 24.90 3.31
N SER A 608 1.76 23.73 3.14
CA SER A 608 2.38 23.36 1.87
C SER A 608 1.28 23.35 0.82
N ASP A 609 1.42 24.21 -0.20
CA ASP A 609 0.56 24.24 -1.38
C ASP A 609 0.80 22.95 -2.21
N GLY A 610 0.36 21.81 -1.69
CA GLY A 610 0.65 20.43 -2.14
C GLY A 610 2.10 19.96 -1.92
N LYS A 611 3.05 20.66 -2.54
CA LYS A 611 4.40 20.23 -2.97
C LYS A 611 5.14 19.17 -2.15
N VAL A 612 5.23 19.31 -0.82
CA VAL A 612 6.04 18.38 0.00
C VAL A 612 5.43 16.97 0.04
N LEU A 613 4.14 16.86 -0.20
CA LEU A 613 3.45 15.59 -0.42
C LEU A 613 3.24 15.37 -1.92
N ASP A 614 2.82 16.40 -2.65
CA ASP A 614 2.33 16.25 -4.02
C ASP A 614 3.43 16.03 -5.08
N ASP A 615 4.69 16.46 -4.85
CA ASP A 615 5.78 16.36 -5.82
C ASP A 615 6.32 14.91 -6.00
N THR A 616 5.81 13.88 -5.27
CA THR A 616 6.34 12.49 -5.28
C THR A 616 5.27 11.42 -5.02
N PHE A 617 5.51 10.15 -5.43
CA PHE A 617 4.59 9.04 -5.09
C PHE A 617 4.50 8.82 -3.58
N TYR A 618 5.64 8.72 -2.87
CA TYR A 618 5.67 8.54 -1.41
C TYR A 618 4.90 9.63 -0.66
N GLY A 619 5.05 10.89 -1.06
CA GLY A 619 4.31 12.00 -0.47
C GLY A 619 2.81 11.93 -0.72
N ASN A 620 2.38 11.57 -1.94
CA ASN A 620 0.96 11.35 -2.24
C ASN A 620 0.37 10.14 -1.49
N TYR A 621 1.17 9.11 -1.21
CA TYR A 621 0.75 8.01 -0.33
C TYR A 621 0.61 8.48 1.13
N LEU A 622 1.52 9.32 1.66
CA LEU A 622 1.33 9.94 2.98
C LEU A 622 0.10 10.86 3.04
N LYS A 623 -0.25 11.54 1.94
CA LYS A 623 -1.49 12.31 1.78
C LYS A 623 -2.72 11.40 1.82
N LEU A 624 -2.67 10.22 1.20
CA LEU A 624 -3.69 9.19 1.29
C LEU A 624 -3.84 8.65 2.72
N VAL A 625 -2.73 8.38 3.44
CA VAL A 625 -2.74 8.08 4.88
C VAL A 625 -3.37 9.24 5.69
N GLY A 626 -3.12 10.50 5.30
CA GLY A 626 -3.81 11.68 5.83
C GLY A 626 -5.34 11.60 5.73
N THR A 627 -5.88 11.15 4.59
CA THR A 627 -7.34 10.95 4.43
C THR A 627 -7.91 9.86 5.34
N LEU A 628 -7.12 8.82 5.64
CA LEU A 628 -7.48 7.76 6.58
C LEU A 628 -7.48 8.27 8.03
N THR A 629 -6.39 8.95 8.44
CA THR A 629 -6.28 9.56 9.78
C THR A 629 -7.34 10.63 10.07
N SER A 630 -7.95 11.21 9.03
CA SER A 630 -8.96 12.27 9.16
C SER A 630 -10.41 11.77 9.19
N PHE A 631 -10.66 10.50 8.84
CA PHE A 631 -12.00 9.89 8.81
C PHE A 631 -12.37 9.26 10.16
N GLU A 632 -12.32 10.11 11.20
CA GLU A 632 -12.54 9.77 12.61
C GLU A 632 -14.03 9.84 13.02
N GLN A 633 -14.30 9.62 14.30
CA GLN A 633 -15.63 9.71 14.91
C GLN A 633 -16.31 11.05 14.56
N GLY A 634 -17.57 10.97 14.12
CA GLY A 634 -18.35 12.15 13.75
C GLY A 634 -18.29 12.55 12.28
N ALA A 635 -17.81 11.67 11.39
CA ALA A 635 -17.96 11.83 9.93
C ALA A 635 -19.43 11.82 9.44
N GLY A 636 -20.39 11.47 10.31
CA GLY A 636 -21.84 11.57 10.06
C GLY A 636 -22.52 10.25 9.68
N PHE A 637 -21.76 9.15 9.61
CA PHE A 637 -22.30 7.80 9.37
C PHE A 637 -22.50 7.03 10.67
N TYR A 638 -23.51 6.14 10.72
CA TYR A 638 -23.87 5.38 11.92
C TYR A 638 -22.68 4.61 12.55
N PHE A 639 -21.85 3.97 11.73
CA PHE A 639 -20.66 3.23 12.18
C PHE A 639 -19.54 4.15 12.70
N THR A 640 -19.53 5.43 12.31
CA THR A 640 -18.58 6.46 12.81
C THR A 640 -19.08 7.20 14.06
N TYR A 641 -20.25 6.85 14.62
CA TYR A 641 -20.83 7.59 15.74
C TYR A 641 -20.11 7.36 17.09
N LYS A 642 -19.41 6.24 17.25
CA LYS A 642 -18.75 5.82 18.50
C LYS A 642 -17.23 5.97 18.44
N PRO A 643 -16.54 6.17 19.58
CA PRO A 643 -15.08 6.37 19.60
C PRO A 643 -14.25 5.20 19.06
N ALA A 644 -14.80 3.97 19.07
CA ALA A 644 -14.15 2.78 18.54
C ALA A 644 -13.73 2.92 17.06
N TRP A 645 -14.46 3.71 16.27
CA TRP A 645 -14.09 3.99 14.88
C TRP A 645 -12.74 4.72 14.77
N ASN A 646 -12.33 5.50 15.78
CA ASN A 646 -11.00 6.10 15.82
C ASN A 646 -9.90 5.02 15.88
N THR A 647 -10.14 3.91 16.58
CA THR A 647 -9.20 2.79 16.63
C THR A 647 -9.13 2.08 15.27
N LYS A 648 -10.25 1.95 14.54
CA LYS A 648 -10.22 1.50 13.13
C LYS A 648 -9.34 2.44 12.29
N ALA A 649 -9.61 3.74 12.32
CA ALA A 649 -8.87 4.74 11.54
C ALA A 649 -7.36 4.74 11.89
N LEU A 650 -7.00 4.58 13.17
CA LEU A 650 -5.60 4.45 13.60
C LEU A 650 -4.98 3.12 13.15
N LEU A 651 -5.65 1.97 13.25
CA LEU A 651 -5.14 0.69 12.76
C LEU A 651 -4.87 0.75 11.25
N THR A 652 -5.83 1.23 10.45
CA THR A 652 -5.67 1.32 8.99
C THR A 652 -4.55 2.29 8.58
N SER A 653 -4.48 3.47 9.20
CA SER A 653 -3.46 4.48 8.85
C SER A 653 -2.04 4.10 9.29
N HIS A 654 -1.88 3.52 10.49
CA HIS A 654 -0.59 3.03 10.94
C HIS A 654 -0.09 1.83 10.12
N ALA A 655 -0.99 0.89 9.79
CA ALA A 655 -0.63 -0.24 8.95
C ALA A 655 -0.23 0.20 7.55
N ALA A 656 -1.04 1.01 6.86
CA ALA A 656 -0.70 1.52 5.52
C ALA A 656 0.61 2.33 5.50
N TRP A 657 0.95 3.04 6.58
CA TRP A 657 2.26 3.69 6.73
C TRP A 657 3.40 2.68 6.97
N ALA A 658 3.17 1.59 7.71
CA ALA A 658 4.12 0.48 7.80
C ALA A 658 4.38 -0.15 6.43
N GLU A 659 3.34 -0.35 5.60
CA GLU A 659 3.49 -0.86 4.23
C GLU A 659 4.31 0.11 3.36
N LEU A 660 4.02 1.42 3.38
CA LEU A 660 4.80 2.42 2.64
C LEU A 660 6.28 2.47 3.07
N ARG A 661 6.54 2.34 4.37
CA ARG A 661 7.90 2.23 4.92
C ARG A 661 8.58 0.91 4.56
N HIS A 662 7.78 -0.13 4.29
CA HIS A 662 8.22 -1.41 3.78
C HIS A 662 8.42 -1.45 2.25
N ASP A 663 7.80 -0.58 1.46
CA ASP A 663 8.00 -0.64 0.00
C ASP A 663 9.25 0.15 -0.41
N THR A 664 9.50 1.26 0.28
CA THR A 664 10.58 2.22 -0.03
C THR A 664 11.94 1.84 0.57
N ILE A 665 12.13 0.54 0.77
CA ILE A 665 12.86 -0.11 1.86
C ILE A 665 14.35 -0.37 1.56
N LEU A 666 14.84 0.07 0.41
CA LEU A 666 16.26 0.22 0.11
C LEU A 666 16.68 1.68 0.26
N TYR A 667 15.92 2.56 -0.37
CA TYR A 667 16.07 4.01 -0.27
C TYR A 667 15.85 4.49 1.18
N VAL A 668 15.13 3.68 2.00
CA VAL A 668 14.75 3.93 3.40
C VAL A 668 14.85 2.67 4.37
N LYS A 669 15.47 1.52 4.01
CA LYS A 669 15.82 0.27 4.84
C LYS A 669 14.67 -0.77 5.22
N GLN A 670 14.87 -2.15 5.32
CA GLN A 670 14.03 -3.42 5.76
C GLN A 670 13.59 -4.63 4.75
N VAL A 671 12.92 -5.82 5.05
CA VAL A 671 13.20 -7.32 4.66
C VAL A 671 12.19 -8.30 3.82
N TYR A 672 12.35 -9.68 3.53
CA TYR A 672 11.34 -10.80 3.04
C TYR A 672 11.57 -12.42 3.18
N ALA A 673 10.67 -13.43 2.74
CA ALA A 673 10.48 -14.92 3.21
C ALA A 673 9.96 -16.18 2.28
N GLU A 674 9.11 -17.19 2.75
CA GLU A 674 8.85 -18.65 2.24
C GLU A 674 7.41 -19.25 1.75
N LYS A 675 6.72 -20.35 2.26
CA LYS A 675 5.67 -21.21 1.50
C LYS A 675 4.32 -21.85 2.13
N ALA A 676 3.30 -22.25 1.27
CA ALA A 676 1.93 -22.90 1.51
C ALA A 676 1.20 -23.69 0.30
N GLY A 677 -0.08 -24.23 0.40
CA GLY A 677 -0.99 -24.93 -0.65
C GLY A 677 -2.28 -25.69 -0.08
N GLY A 678 -3.35 -26.32 -0.70
CA GLY A 678 -3.99 -26.71 -2.04
C GLY A 678 -5.40 -27.51 -1.93
N ASP A 679 -6.24 -27.86 -2.98
CA ASP A 679 -7.71 -28.35 -2.88
C ASP A 679 -8.49 -28.99 -4.15
N ASP A 680 -9.77 -29.55 -4.08
CA ASP A 680 -10.76 -29.96 -5.21
C ASP A 680 -12.32 -30.25 -4.86
N MET A 681 -13.30 -30.47 -5.82
CA MET A 681 -14.80 -30.11 -5.79
C MET A 681 -16.02 -31.12 -6.10
N GLU A 682 -17.31 -30.61 -6.24
CA GLU A 682 -18.69 -31.26 -6.38
C GLU A 682 -19.84 -30.43 -7.18
N PRO A 683 -21.17 -30.82 -7.34
CA PRO A 683 -22.16 -30.41 -8.43
C PRO A 683 -23.49 -29.51 -8.19
N THR A 684 -24.71 -29.84 -8.72
CA THR A 684 -25.78 -28.87 -9.26
C THR A 684 -27.32 -29.02 -8.96
N TYR A 685 -28.14 -27.92 -9.02
CA TYR A 685 -29.63 -27.82 -8.79
C TYR A 685 -30.42 -26.75 -9.65
N ARG A 686 -31.79 -26.67 -9.56
CA ARG A 686 -32.70 -25.67 -10.23
C ARG A 686 -33.14 -24.46 -9.39
N THR A 687 -32.96 -24.49 -8.08
CA THR A 687 -33.37 -23.43 -7.12
C THR A 687 -32.95 -22.03 -7.55
N ILE A 688 -33.82 -21.02 -7.46
CA ILE A 688 -33.36 -19.63 -7.64
C ILE A 688 -32.47 -19.24 -6.45
N PRO A 689 -31.31 -18.60 -6.69
CA PRO A 689 -30.43 -18.19 -5.60
C PRO A 689 -31.00 -16.92 -4.95
N TYR A 690 -31.24 -16.97 -3.64
CA TYR A 690 -31.92 -15.92 -2.87
C TYR A 690 -31.31 -14.52 -3.04
N ARG A 691 -32.08 -13.47 -2.74
CA ARG A 691 -31.67 -12.08 -3.01
C ARG A 691 -30.42 -11.71 -2.19
N ARG A 692 -29.44 -11.07 -2.84
CA ARG A 692 -28.31 -10.42 -2.14
C ARG A 692 -28.80 -9.27 -1.24
N PRO A 693 -28.08 -8.97 -0.15
CA PRO A 693 -28.32 -7.74 0.61
C PRO A 693 -27.81 -6.53 -0.19
N ILE A 694 -28.09 -5.32 0.31
CA ILE A 694 -27.36 -4.14 -0.12
C ILE A 694 -26.01 -4.13 0.61
N HIS A 695 -24.92 -4.31 -0.12
CA HIS A 695 -23.55 -4.21 0.39
C HIS A 695 -23.19 -2.73 0.67
N TYR A 696 -21.94 -2.43 0.99
CA TYR A 696 -21.51 -1.06 1.29
C TYR A 696 -19.99 -0.89 1.05
N ILE A 697 -19.53 0.33 0.82
CA ILE A 697 -18.11 0.72 0.79
C ILE A 697 -17.86 1.73 1.92
N GLU A 698 -16.66 1.74 2.49
CA GLU A 698 -16.28 2.74 3.48
C GLU A 698 -16.26 4.15 2.86
N SER A 699 -17.29 4.94 3.16
CA SER A 699 -17.65 6.15 2.42
C SER A 699 -16.74 7.38 2.65
N ASN A 700 -15.43 7.15 2.82
CA ASN A 700 -14.38 8.18 2.83
C ASN A 700 -14.13 8.68 1.40
N LEU A 701 -15.00 9.57 0.91
CA LEU A 701 -14.91 10.11 -0.44
C LEU A 701 -13.55 10.80 -0.73
N SER A 702 -12.94 11.44 0.29
CA SER A 702 -11.62 12.06 0.15
C SER A 702 -10.50 11.05 -0.15
N PHE A 703 -10.59 9.83 0.39
CA PHE A 703 -9.64 8.74 0.10
C PHE A 703 -9.70 8.34 -1.37
N PHE A 704 -10.91 8.06 -1.89
CA PHE A 704 -11.07 7.63 -3.29
C PHE A 704 -10.65 8.71 -4.29
N LEU A 705 -10.96 9.99 -4.02
CA LEU A 705 -10.50 11.12 -4.84
C LEU A 705 -8.97 11.28 -4.81
N THR A 706 -8.34 11.07 -3.64
CA THR A 706 -6.88 11.16 -3.50
C THR A 706 -6.17 9.98 -4.18
N MET A 707 -6.75 8.78 -4.09
CA MET A 707 -6.24 7.58 -4.75
C MET A 707 -6.40 7.65 -6.29
N GLU A 708 -7.48 8.27 -6.79
CA GLU A 708 -7.64 8.52 -8.23
C GLU A 708 -6.55 9.45 -8.76
N SER A 709 -6.33 10.61 -8.12
CA SER A 709 -5.24 11.53 -8.49
C SER A 709 -3.88 10.85 -8.43
N LEU A 710 -3.55 10.18 -7.32
CA LEU A 710 -2.27 9.47 -7.13
C LEU A 710 -1.98 8.48 -8.27
N LEU A 711 -2.98 7.74 -8.73
CA LEU A 711 -2.85 6.79 -9.84
C LEU A 711 -2.66 7.49 -11.19
N GLU A 712 -3.38 8.59 -11.44
CA GLU A 712 -3.19 9.41 -12.66
C GLU A 712 -1.79 10.06 -12.70
N ASP A 713 -1.41 10.74 -11.62
CA ASP A 713 -0.11 11.42 -11.44
C ASP A 713 1.07 10.42 -11.55
N MET A 714 0.91 9.21 -11.01
CA MET A 714 1.91 8.15 -11.11
C MET A 714 2.04 7.61 -12.54
N MET A 715 0.93 7.37 -13.23
CA MET A 715 0.96 6.90 -14.62
C MET A 715 1.58 7.93 -15.56
N GLU A 716 1.23 9.22 -15.44
CA GLU A 716 1.85 10.27 -16.26
C GLU A 716 3.36 10.39 -15.98
N SER A 717 3.78 10.39 -14.70
CA SER A 717 5.20 10.50 -14.36
C SER A 717 6.03 9.31 -14.87
N LEU A 718 5.56 8.08 -14.67
CA LEU A 718 6.28 6.89 -15.13
C LEU A 718 6.33 6.77 -16.65
N GLU A 719 5.32 7.26 -17.38
CA GLU A 719 5.39 7.37 -18.84
C GLU A 719 6.37 8.45 -19.30
N ASN A 720 6.44 9.59 -18.62
CA ASN A 720 7.42 10.65 -18.91
C ASN A 720 8.89 10.23 -18.64
N HIS A 721 9.11 9.18 -17.83
CA HIS A 721 10.43 8.64 -17.52
C HIS A 721 10.77 7.32 -18.27
N ASP A 722 9.98 6.90 -19.26
CA ASP A 722 10.13 5.60 -19.98
C ASP A 722 10.10 4.35 -19.06
N LEU A 723 9.48 4.47 -17.88
CA LEU A 723 9.40 3.45 -16.82
C LEU A 723 8.00 2.83 -16.65
N MET A 724 7.12 2.99 -17.64
CA MET A 724 5.80 2.34 -17.65
C MET A 724 5.74 1.25 -18.74
N PRO A 725 6.15 -0.01 -18.45
CA PRO A 725 5.87 -1.15 -19.31
C PRO A 725 4.38 -1.33 -19.58
N VAL A 726 4.02 -1.87 -20.75
CA VAL A 726 2.61 -2.00 -21.18
C VAL A 726 1.82 -2.88 -20.21
N GLU A 727 2.45 -3.93 -19.71
CA GLU A 727 1.90 -4.92 -18.80
C GLU A 727 1.61 -4.33 -17.41
N TRP A 728 2.40 -3.35 -16.97
CA TRP A 728 2.13 -2.57 -15.76
C TRP A 728 1.09 -1.47 -16.02
N LYS A 729 1.10 -0.83 -17.20
CA LYS A 729 0.10 0.16 -17.59
C LYS A 729 -1.31 -0.42 -17.56
N GLU A 730 -1.50 -1.64 -18.06
CA GLU A 730 -2.78 -2.35 -17.99
C GLU A 730 -3.25 -2.58 -16.54
N LYS A 731 -2.31 -2.82 -15.60
CA LYS A 731 -2.60 -3.01 -14.17
C LYS A 731 -2.97 -1.71 -13.46
N TYR A 732 -2.18 -0.65 -13.63
CA TYR A 732 -2.49 0.66 -13.07
C TYR A 732 -3.80 1.21 -13.63
N THR A 733 -4.06 1.06 -14.93
CA THR A 733 -5.38 1.39 -15.53
C THR A 733 -6.52 0.59 -14.90
N SER A 734 -6.32 -0.73 -14.71
CA SER A 734 -7.33 -1.60 -14.09
C SER A 734 -7.62 -1.24 -12.63
N LEU A 735 -6.61 -0.76 -11.87
CA LEU A 735 -6.77 -0.28 -10.51
C LEU A 735 -7.48 1.08 -10.47
N LEU A 736 -7.10 2.01 -11.36
CA LEU A 736 -7.72 3.32 -11.51
C LEU A 736 -9.21 3.24 -11.86
N ASP A 737 -9.58 2.39 -12.82
CA ASP A 737 -10.99 2.18 -13.20
C ASP A 737 -11.80 1.48 -12.08
N LEU A 738 -11.14 0.65 -11.26
CA LEU A 738 -11.76 0.04 -10.07
C LEU A 738 -12.00 1.08 -8.97
N THR A 739 -11.03 1.94 -8.69
CA THR A 739 -11.13 3.08 -7.76
C THR A 739 -12.25 4.03 -8.18
N ARG A 740 -12.35 4.36 -9.48
CA ARG A 740 -13.45 5.17 -10.05
C ARG A 740 -14.82 4.54 -9.88
N GLY A 741 -14.95 3.25 -10.20
CA GLY A 741 -16.22 2.52 -10.01
C GLY A 741 -16.65 2.47 -8.53
N SER A 742 -15.68 2.39 -7.62
CA SER A 742 -15.90 2.41 -6.18
C SER A 742 -16.26 3.82 -5.67
N ARG A 743 -15.62 4.86 -6.19
CA ARG A 743 -15.97 6.26 -5.89
C ARG A 743 -17.41 6.58 -6.28
N ALA A 744 -17.86 6.18 -7.46
CA ALA A 744 -19.23 6.42 -7.92
C ALA A 744 -20.30 5.76 -7.04
N ILE A 745 -19.95 4.68 -6.31
CA ILE A 745 -20.80 4.05 -5.30
C ILE A 745 -20.77 4.87 -4.00
N VAL A 746 -19.59 5.26 -3.53
CA VAL A 746 -19.39 6.11 -2.35
C VAL A 746 -20.10 7.46 -2.48
N GLU A 747 -20.14 8.07 -3.67
CA GLU A 747 -20.86 9.32 -3.93
C GLU A 747 -22.37 9.22 -3.68
N HIS A 748 -22.99 8.06 -3.96
CA HIS A 748 -24.37 7.79 -3.57
C HIS A 748 -24.50 7.48 -2.06
N GLU A 749 -23.56 6.74 -1.47
CA GLU A 749 -23.58 6.39 -0.04
C GLU A 749 -23.45 7.62 0.87
N VAL A 750 -22.55 8.56 0.58
CA VAL A 750 -22.42 9.86 1.26
C VAL A 750 -23.73 10.66 1.16
N SER A 751 -24.47 10.49 0.07
CA SER A 751 -25.70 11.22 -0.24
C SER A 751 -26.98 10.60 0.31
N ASP A 752 -26.92 9.38 0.89
CA ASP A 752 -28.08 8.50 1.20
C ASP A 752 -28.93 8.10 -0.03
N GLU A 753 -28.33 8.15 -1.22
CA GLU A 753 -28.98 7.75 -2.48
C GLU A 753 -28.88 6.24 -2.72
N ALA A 754 -29.92 5.64 -3.30
CA ALA A 754 -29.97 4.20 -3.53
C ALA A 754 -29.12 3.75 -4.72
N ILE A 755 -28.11 2.91 -4.46
CA ILE A 755 -27.33 2.25 -5.52
C ILE A 755 -28.20 1.27 -6.33
N ASN A 756 -27.85 1.09 -7.60
CA ASN A 756 -28.56 0.15 -8.49
C ASN A 756 -28.02 -1.30 -8.35
N PRO A 757 -28.71 -2.32 -8.90
CA PRO A 757 -28.29 -3.72 -8.78
C PRO A 757 -26.90 -4.02 -9.37
N ASP A 758 -26.51 -3.36 -10.46
CA ASP A 758 -25.21 -3.57 -11.11
C ASP A 758 -24.07 -2.95 -10.28
N MET A 759 -24.31 -1.82 -9.62
CA MET A 759 -23.42 -1.27 -8.58
C MET A 759 -23.30 -2.22 -7.39
N ASN A 760 -24.41 -2.80 -6.92
CA ASN A 760 -24.38 -3.71 -5.77
C ASN A 760 -23.66 -5.04 -6.06
N GLU A 761 -23.73 -5.58 -7.29
CA GLU A 761 -22.88 -6.71 -7.70
C GLU A 761 -21.44 -6.25 -8.02
N PHE A 762 -21.18 -5.01 -8.47
CA PHE A 762 -19.80 -4.50 -8.65
C PHE A 762 -19.00 -4.57 -7.34
N ILE A 763 -19.61 -4.23 -6.19
CA ILE A 763 -18.98 -4.33 -4.86
C ILE A 763 -18.42 -5.74 -4.63
N ILE A 764 -19.19 -6.80 -4.95
CA ILE A 764 -18.72 -8.17 -4.73
C ILE A 764 -17.69 -8.65 -5.77
N GLU A 765 -17.55 -7.95 -6.90
CA GLU A 765 -16.50 -8.21 -7.88
C GLU A 765 -15.15 -7.59 -7.51
N VAL A 766 -15.11 -6.54 -6.67
CA VAL A 766 -13.88 -5.83 -6.30
C VAL A 766 -12.76 -6.77 -5.83
N PRO A 767 -12.95 -7.69 -4.86
CA PRO A 767 -11.87 -8.58 -4.39
C PRO A 767 -11.32 -9.51 -5.49
N LYS A 768 -12.18 -9.91 -6.44
CA LYS A 768 -11.83 -10.77 -7.57
C LYS A 768 -11.13 -10.02 -8.70
N LYS A 769 -11.41 -8.72 -8.86
CA LYS A 769 -10.68 -7.81 -9.75
C LYS A 769 -9.30 -7.51 -9.16
N LEU A 770 -9.23 -7.16 -7.87
CA LEU A 770 -7.98 -6.90 -7.15
C LEU A 770 -7.01 -8.07 -7.21
N ALA A 771 -7.46 -9.30 -6.98
CA ALA A 771 -6.62 -10.50 -7.12
C ALA A 771 -5.85 -10.56 -8.46
N ARG A 772 -6.51 -10.21 -9.58
CA ARG A 772 -5.90 -10.19 -10.91
C ARG A 772 -4.97 -8.99 -11.14
N ILE A 773 -5.24 -7.89 -10.46
CA ILE A 773 -4.46 -6.66 -10.52
C ILE A 773 -3.12 -6.85 -9.79
N VAL A 774 -3.14 -7.37 -8.55
CA VAL A 774 -1.94 -7.44 -7.68
C VAL A 774 -0.90 -8.49 -8.08
N ILE A 775 -1.26 -9.55 -8.81
CA ILE A 775 -0.30 -10.58 -9.26
C ILE A 775 0.62 -9.99 -10.35
N PRO A 776 1.96 -10.06 -10.27
CA PRO A 776 2.86 -9.44 -11.25
C PRO A 776 2.63 -9.91 -12.70
N PRO A 777 2.97 -9.11 -13.73
CA PRO A 777 3.08 -9.58 -15.11
C PRO A 777 3.92 -10.86 -15.25
N GLY A 778 3.62 -11.70 -16.26
CA GLY A 778 4.35 -12.94 -16.52
C GLY A 778 4.17 -14.07 -15.49
N SER A 779 3.58 -13.79 -14.32
CA SER A 779 3.35 -14.76 -13.24
C SER A 779 2.58 -16.00 -13.71
N SER A 780 3.09 -17.17 -13.35
CA SER A 780 2.48 -18.47 -13.65
C SER A 780 2.54 -19.40 -12.43
N PRO A 781 1.76 -20.50 -12.41
CA PRO A 781 1.87 -21.53 -11.37
C PRO A 781 3.22 -22.29 -11.32
N ALA A 782 4.20 -21.94 -12.18
CA ALA A 782 5.57 -22.47 -12.18
C ALA A 782 6.65 -21.38 -12.00
N THR A 783 6.25 -20.12 -11.78
CA THR A 783 7.15 -18.96 -11.62
C THR A 783 6.76 -18.04 -10.46
N TYR A 784 5.50 -18.06 -10.02
CA TYR A 784 4.96 -17.24 -8.92
C TYR A 784 4.35 -18.08 -7.78
N ALA A 785 4.59 -19.40 -7.80
CA ALA A 785 4.01 -20.36 -6.85
C ALA A 785 5.08 -21.27 -6.21
N ASP A 786 6.34 -20.81 -6.16
CA ASP A 786 7.45 -21.51 -5.48
C ASP A 786 7.61 -21.08 -4.02
N ASN A 787 7.27 -19.83 -3.69
CA ASN A 787 6.72 -19.45 -2.38
C ASN A 787 5.21 -19.82 -2.33
N PRO A 788 4.39 -19.44 -1.31
CA PRO A 788 3.78 -18.13 -1.26
C PRO A 788 3.51 -17.58 0.17
N ASP A 789 4.48 -17.59 1.09
CA ASP A 789 4.56 -16.56 2.13
C ASP A 789 4.86 -15.17 1.51
N ASP A 790 5.27 -15.14 0.25
CA ASP A 790 5.15 -13.99 -0.68
C ASP A 790 3.70 -13.52 -0.89
N LEU A 791 2.72 -14.36 -0.61
CA LEU A 791 1.29 -14.04 -0.63
C LEU A 791 0.73 -13.86 0.79
N LYS A 792 1.57 -13.92 1.84
CA LYS A 792 1.19 -13.56 3.21
C LYS A 792 1.36 -12.06 3.41
N MET A 793 0.33 -11.42 3.91
CA MET A 793 0.19 -9.97 4.08
C MET A 793 1.10 -9.35 5.15
N ALA A 794 1.43 -10.11 6.20
CA ALA A 794 2.04 -9.57 7.42
C ALA A 794 3.45 -9.04 7.15
N LEU A 795 3.69 -7.72 7.24
CA LEU A 795 4.99 -7.09 7.00
C LEU A 795 5.60 -6.44 8.27
N VAL A 796 6.92 -6.16 8.29
CA VAL A 796 7.65 -5.59 9.44
C VAL A 796 8.72 -4.58 9.00
N ALA A 797 8.80 -3.45 9.72
CA ALA A 797 9.54 -2.26 9.31
C ALA A 797 10.17 -1.46 10.47
N ASP A 798 11.51 -1.44 10.58
CA ASP A 798 12.28 -0.53 11.44
C ASP A 798 12.25 0.93 10.95
N VAL A 799 11.49 1.78 11.64
CA VAL A 799 11.23 3.17 11.23
C VAL A 799 12.16 4.19 11.88
N PHE A 800 12.73 3.86 13.03
CA PHE A 800 13.65 4.71 13.81
C PHE A 800 14.73 3.87 14.53
N THR A 801 15.92 4.46 14.72
CA THR A 801 17.06 3.80 15.39
C THR A 801 17.74 4.78 16.34
N ASN A 802 17.91 4.39 17.62
CA ASN A 802 18.72 5.10 18.59
C ASN A 802 20.06 4.38 18.80
N GLY A 803 21.11 4.89 18.15
CA GLY A 803 22.44 4.27 18.14
C GLY A 803 23.26 4.42 19.42
N GLU A 804 22.87 5.28 20.37
CA GLU A 804 23.51 5.33 21.69
C GLU A 804 22.93 4.28 22.64
N LEU A 805 21.60 4.11 22.62
CA LEU A 805 20.91 3.09 23.42
C LEU A 805 20.95 1.69 22.79
N GLY A 806 21.30 1.57 21.51
CA GLY A 806 21.36 0.30 20.79
C GLY A 806 19.98 -0.29 20.48
N ILE A 807 18.94 0.55 20.33
CA ILE A 807 17.55 0.12 20.12
C ILE A 807 16.96 0.64 18.81
N VAL A 808 15.94 -0.06 18.33
CA VAL A 808 15.14 0.26 17.14
C VAL A 808 13.66 0.35 17.50
N LEU A 809 12.90 1.09 16.71
CA LEU A 809 11.44 1.02 16.68
C LEU A 809 11.03 0.27 15.42
N GLU A 810 10.36 -0.86 15.60
CA GLU A 810 9.81 -1.69 14.52
C GLU A 810 8.28 -1.61 14.54
N VAL A 811 7.69 -1.41 13.37
CA VAL A 811 6.24 -1.36 13.14
C VAL A 811 5.86 -2.49 12.19
N ALA A 812 4.68 -3.08 12.33
CA ALA A 812 4.34 -4.27 11.56
C ALA A 812 2.84 -4.43 11.31
N THR A 813 2.49 -5.20 10.28
CA THR A 813 1.13 -5.72 10.03
C THR A 813 1.05 -7.22 10.31
N GLY A 814 -0.14 -7.81 10.19
CA GLY A 814 -0.38 -9.21 10.50
C GLY A 814 -1.53 -9.80 9.69
N ILE A 815 -2.07 -10.93 10.14
CA ILE A 815 -3.36 -11.46 9.65
C ILE A 815 -4.45 -10.39 9.91
N PRO A 816 -5.29 -10.03 8.92
CA PRO A 816 -6.38 -9.08 9.11
C PRO A 816 -7.32 -9.42 10.26
N TYR A 817 -7.78 -8.40 10.97
CA TYR A 817 -8.95 -8.55 11.83
C TYR A 817 -10.20 -8.60 10.97
N ARG A 818 -11.09 -9.55 11.26
CA ARG A 818 -12.46 -9.48 10.80
C ARG A 818 -13.15 -8.37 11.58
N MET A 819 -13.81 -7.45 10.89
CA MET A 819 -14.61 -6.41 11.48
C MET A 819 -16.08 -6.67 11.18
N HIS A 820 -16.93 -6.57 12.19
CA HIS A 820 -18.38 -6.52 12.04
C HIS A 820 -18.80 -5.06 12.13
N VAL A 821 -19.62 -4.59 11.19
CA VAL A 821 -20.04 -3.19 11.07
C VAL A 821 -21.56 -3.09 11.11
N ALA A 822 -22.11 -2.31 12.05
CA ALA A 822 -23.52 -1.99 12.05
C ALA A 822 -23.82 -0.85 11.07
N LEU A 823 -24.77 -1.06 10.16
CA LEU A 823 -25.21 -0.10 9.16
C LEU A 823 -26.67 0.29 9.39
N VAL A 824 -26.96 1.58 9.23
CA VAL A 824 -28.31 2.16 9.18
C VAL A 824 -28.29 3.26 8.14
N ASP A 825 -29.07 3.10 7.07
CA ASP A 825 -29.14 4.01 5.93
C ASP A 825 -30.55 4.02 5.28
N GLY A 826 -30.72 4.87 4.26
CA GLY A 826 -31.86 4.94 3.35
C GLY A 826 -32.02 3.70 2.47
N GLN A 827 -30.92 2.98 2.22
CA GLN A 827 -30.80 1.96 1.18
C GLN A 827 -31.17 0.55 1.68
N GLY A 828 -30.29 -0.10 2.46
CA GLY A 828 -30.47 -1.43 3.03
C GLY A 828 -31.03 -1.42 4.45
N GLY A 829 -31.06 -0.27 5.12
CA GLY A 829 -31.56 -0.13 6.48
C GLY A 829 -30.68 -0.86 7.49
N ARG A 830 -31.30 -1.37 8.57
CA ARG A 830 -30.59 -1.92 9.74
C ARG A 830 -30.02 -3.30 9.44
N ARG A 831 -28.69 -3.39 9.26
CA ARG A 831 -27.98 -4.64 8.97
C ARG A 831 -26.60 -4.65 9.60
N ILE A 832 -26.08 -5.85 9.88
CA ILE A 832 -24.65 -6.03 10.18
C ILE A 832 -23.97 -6.48 8.90
N ALA A 833 -22.82 -5.90 8.59
CA ALA A 833 -21.96 -6.27 7.47
C ALA A 833 -20.61 -6.80 7.97
N THR A 834 -20.04 -7.75 7.23
CA THR A 834 -18.68 -8.26 7.45
C THR A 834 -17.70 -7.44 6.63
N ALA A 835 -16.61 -7.07 7.28
CA ALA A 835 -15.47 -6.35 6.75
C ALA A 835 -14.17 -7.02 7.21
N TYR A 836 -13.05 -6.58 6.65
CA TYR A 836 -11.72 -6.92 7.14
C TYR A 836 -10.87 -5.65 7.22
N THR A 837 -10.01 -5.55 8.22
CA THR A 837 -9.18 -4.38 8.49
C THR A 837 -7.79 -4.83 8.94
N PHE A 838 -6.79 -3.96 8.76
CA PHE A 838 -5.42 -4.26 9.18
C PHE A 838 -5.31 -4.60 10.66
N SER A 839 -4.43 -5.55 10.98
CA SER A 839 -3.78 -5.61 12.28
C SER A 839 -2.48 -4.79 12.23
N TYR A 840 -2.20 -4.03 13.30
CA TYR A 840 -1.00 -3.20 13.42
C TYR A 840 -0.29 -3.46 14.76
N TYR A 841 1.04 -3.44 14.71
CA TYR A 841 1.96 -3.72 15.81
C TYR A 841 3.08 -2.67 15.84
N GLU A 842 3.56 -2.31 17.03
CA GLU A 842 4.62 -1.31 17.23
C GLU A 842 5.44 -1.67 18.47
N PHE A 843 6.72 -1.98 18.30
CA PHE A 843 7.57 -2.53 19.35
C PHE A 843 9.04 -2.09 19.26
N TYR A 844 9.78 -2.31 20.35
CA TYR A 844 11.18 -1.90 20.49
C TYR A 844 12.10 -3.11 20.61
N ASN A 845 13.02 -3.28 19.65
CA ASN A 845 14.02 -4.35 19.66
C ASN A 845 15.46 -3.82 19.79
N PRO A 846 16.43 -4.66 20.19
CA PRO A 846 17.86 -4.36 20.06
C PRO A 846 18.31 -4.22 18.59
N MET A 847 19.27 -3.35 18.31
CA MET A 847 19.82 -3.13 16.95
C MET A 847 20.44 -4.38 16.30
N ASN A 848 20.81 -5.38 17.09
CA ASN A 848 21.35 -6.67 16.66
C ASN A 848 20.29 -7.78 16.54
N GLU A 849 19.03 -7.48 16.87
CA GLU A 849 17.88 -8.40 16.87
C GLU A 849 16.74 -7.84 15.99
N ARG A 850 17.10 -6.98 15.01
CA ARG A 850 16.19 -6.44 13.99
C ARG A 850 15.55 -7.57 13.20
N LEU A 851 14.23 -7.65 13.28
CA LEU A 851 13.49 -8.73 12.64
C LEU A 851 13.56 -8.61 11.12
N ASN A 852 13.65 -9.77 10.47
CA ASN A 852 13.09 -9.93 9.16
C ASN A 852 11.67 -10.50 9.21
N ASP A 853 11.13 -10.50 8.03
CA ASP A 853 9.96 -11.22 7.60
C ASP A 853 9.88 -12.70 7.97
N ASP A 854 10.87 -13.55 7.69
CA ASP A 854 10.78 -14.96 8.10
C ASP A 854 10.54 -15.01 9.62
N GLU A 855 11.33 -14.24 10.35
CA GLU A 855 11.30 -14.05 11.80
C GLU A 855 9.96 -13.41 12.29
N TRP A 856 9.18 -12.75 11.42
CA TRP A 856 7.86 -12.17 11.74
C TRP A 856 6.67 -13.02 11.26
N LYS A 857 6.66 -13.51 10.02
CA LYS A 857 5.66 -14.48 9.50
C LYS A 857 5.70 -15.80 10.27
N GLU A 858 6.86 -16.26 10.75
CA GLU A 858 6.93 -17.40 11.69
C GLU A 858 6.15 -17.11 12.97
N LYS A 859 6.26 -15.90 13.55
CA LYS A 859 5.50 -15.50 14.74
C LYS A 859 4.00 -15.35 14.46
N VAL A 860 3.64 -14.64 13.39
CA VAL A 860 2.25 -14.26 13.08
C VAL A 860 1.40 -15.47 12.67
N TYR A 861 1.96 -16.39 11.88
CA TYR A 861 1.22 -17.55 11.36
C TYR A 861 1.42 -18.81 12.20
N ALA A 862 2.12 -18.71 13.34
CA ALA A 862 2.23 -19.81 14.29
C ALA A 862 0.84 -20.27 14.79
N PRO A 863 0.63 -21.59 15.00
CA PRO A 863 -0.58 -22.08 15.63
C PRO A 863 -0.78 -21.44 17.01
N ASP A 864 -1.96 -20.84 17.21
CA ASP A 864 -2.40 -20.21 18.45
C ASP A 864 -1.49 -19.04 18.91
N ALA A 865 -0.91 -18.30 17.96
CA ALA A 865 -0.06 -17.13 18.19
C ALA A 865 -0.71 -16.04 19.08
N ASP A 866 0.02 -15.63 20.12
CA ASP A 866 -0.33 -14.45 20.93
C ASP A 866 0.66 -13.32 20.66
N LEU A 867 0.21 -12.34 19.89
CA LEU A 867 0.97 -11.14 19.52
C LEU A 867 0.67 -9.95 20.45
N SER A 868 0.02 -10.16 21.59
CA SER A 868 -0.42 -9.07 22.49
C SER A 868 0.74 -8.25 23.08
N GLU A 869 1.97 -8.79 23.16
CA GLU A 869 3.16 -8.05 23.56
C GLU A 869 3.67 -7.06 22.50
N TYR A 870 3.26 -7.21 21.23
CA TYR A 870 3.64 -6.37 20.10
C TYR A 870 2.59 -5.30 19.74
N LEU A 871 1.41 -5.33 20.35
CA LEU A 871 0.36 -4.33 20.12
C LEU A 871 0.76 -2.97 20.73
N PRO A 872 0.54 -1.84 20.04
CA PRO A 872 0.74 -0.53 20.66
C PRO A 872 -0.24 -0.33 21.81
N ALA A 873 0.17 0.40 22.85
CA ALA A 873 -0.58 0.51 24.11
C ALA A 873 -2.00 1.10 24.00
N TRP A 874 -2.36 1.72 22.87
CA TRP A 874 -3.70 2.26 22.58
C TRP A 874 -4.63 1.25 21.87
N ALA A 875 -4.11 0.19 21.24
CA ALA A 875 -4.93 -0.76 20.48
C ALA A 875 -5.80 -1.69 21.34
N PRO A 876 -5.38 -2.17 22.54
CA PRO A 876 -6.20 -3.04 23.39
C PRO A 876 -7.53 -2.47 23.93
N GLU A 877 -7.88 -1.22 23.64
CA GLU A 877 -9.13 -0.61 24.11
C GLU A 877 -10.40 -1.15 23.40
N VAL A 878 -10.26 -1.99 22.35
CA VAL A 878 -11.38 -2.41 21.47
C VAL A 878 -11.33 -3.91 21.05
N PHE A 879 -10.65 -4.78 21.80
CA PHE A 879 -10.50 -6.23 21.50
C PHE A 879 -11.01 -7.15 22.63
#